data_AF-A0A2H0QHV4-F1
#
_entry.id   AF-A0A2H0QHV4-F1
#
_cell.length_a   1.000
_cell.length_b   1.000
_cell.length_c   1.000
_cell.angle_alpha   90.00
_cell.angle_beta   90.00
_cell.angle_gamma   90.00
#
_symmetry.space_group_name_H-M   'P 1'
#
loop_
_entity.id
_entity.type
_entity.pdbx_description
1 polymer ?
#
loop_
_entity_poly.entity_id
_entity_poly.type
_entity_poly.pdbx_seq_one_letter_code
_entity_poly.pdbx_strand_id
1 'polypeptide(L)'
;MIKNIMKKQALAIVHLIAVFVLAGCGYFTDEPVENTDTYRAERLQNTCKLEASAFAHLFDQIVEQQINCLEENLENFTKYVRRQNKDSISDTELKSFVKRFFPKEAEKINKSLGLLFDLNSIILNDETNSISNRNIKRLGQLLRVFNREAVTIFDLIKKLKEEKERDFWSIRAQVNLSFGKLQDIILSMVDSEVTSNRVPPVLNLEAFVKKIREVLPDASFSDLTLDLILNAKRLVVGGEKEILTYNEVKNFTFKIQRVLSVAFDVMYSRLEDFPGKDKQYEFYSQKLNEIENFFYPHAAEEKIFTHDSVIATIRHHMADSENLELYVKLADKTKLLMIDGGESSDTYTFNQIKLVTTLMHLGLDGLIYYEQISPLLKIAPDLTPIEKKELKIQYLKYGQEFKERIDIVTRNRSIFPGKMEILAYAKFINSDFDIFNQDVTFLETIFNVKKLFAGGQKEYLTWPEFQRLVERSVKISEFFFDFMTYKKDKYTNADSYQLFLDGIIGVLETLYTGELYRPILTMDDLIIVAKHLLKKDDLEAFAPTLAIIKARWVGGYGRVFTMWDIQTVLSEAKSLFEEIYFNYITYQVYEKELSTEGPVRDLEYRHLPEYSRWSADRIKELRTNFMEIITKFRFFRDDKQMILYSEKIKRSPKGIVETGLFRWAFKLVAKIFGHAAPDKTGQYELNIEEVDATLQAFKPVLEYFKLWSNSIDTFGRNTLLLSDLFQSKSDGNLNIGMDEFAEYAGLILVAIKIGDEMLVNYENYCPNIGTPEVPQYGVLCYRDNFFKLLLDDFGYKKYFPKLNSYIKNASRDEWYTFLSSVEGFARDVEDPMVPMDKRNLLLVVGAMMNIESTYIRYDSNLSNLLDNNELLESFKVYENAIKLVAKLKPEEFKYTKSIYFYMVKEMKIPGKLQLATFHYRPWNGMSKITAKRLNIGAILYYLVNAGKEEEENGSSSPHKSVSSDPSRR
;
A
#
# COMPACT_ATOMS: atom_id res chain seq x y z
N MET A 1 3.62 25.11 -26.01
CA MET A 1 4.74 24.76 -25.12
C MET A 1 6.10 25.02 -25.75
N ILE A 2 6.76 24.09 -26.43
CA ILE A 2 8.22 24.20 -26.71
C ILE A 2 8.58 25.00 -28.00
N LYS A 3 7.63 25.68 -28.64
CA LYS A 3 7.88 26.42 -29.90
C LYS A 3 8.75 27.68 -29.74
N ASN A 4 8.74 28.31 -28.55
CA ASN A 4 9.57 29.48 -28.24
C ASN A 4 10.86 29.10 -27.47
N ILE A 5 10.78 28.20 -26.48
CA ILE A 5 11.93 27.61 -25.75
C ILE A 5 13.06 27.19 -26.71
N MET A 6 12.72 26.42 -27.75
CA MET A 6 13.70 25.81 -28.67
C MET A 6 14.44 26.80 -29.57
N LYS A 7 14.03 28.06 -29.60
CA LYS A 7 14.68 29.13 -30.36
C LYS A 7 15.79 29.84 -29.56
N LYS A 8 15.84 29.68 -28.23
CA LYS A 8 16.82 30.36 -27.35
C LYS A 8 17.88 29.45 -26.70
N GLN A 9 17.61 28.16 -26.46
CA GLN A 9 18.57 27.29 -25.75
C GLN A 9 19.35 26.30 -26.63
N ALA A 10 18.77 25.84 -27.73
CA ALA A 10 19.58 25.28 -28.81
C ALA A 10 20.56 26.33 -29.33
N LEU A 11 20.07 27.58 -29.40
CA LEU A 11 20.88 28.76 -29.64
C LEU A 11 21.95 28.91 -28.56
N ALA A 12 21.70 28.73 -27.24
CA ALA A 12 22.72 28.86 -26.19
C ALA A 12 23.86 27.80 -26.24
N ILE A 13 23.59 26.53 -26.55
CA ILE A 13 24.64 25.48 -26.63
C ILE A 13 25.33 25.50 -27.99
N VAL A 14 24.61 25.76 -29.08
CA VAL A 14 25.23 26.12 -30.37
C VAL A 14 25.95 27.46 -30.25
N HIS A 15 25.58 28.35 -29.32
CA HIS A 15 26.31 29.58 -29.01
C HIS A 15 27.53 29.35 -28.14
N LEU A 16 27.60 28.33 -27.28
CA LEU A 16 28.88 27.96 -26.65
C LEU A 16 29.93 27.58 -27.71
N ILE A 17 29.43 27.20 -28.87
CA ILE A 17 30.13 26.90 -30.11
C ILE A 17 30.19 28.18 -31.02
N ALA A 18 29.19 29.07 -30.98
CA ALA A 18 29.13 30.35 -31.73
C ALA A 18 29.90 31.54 -31.17
N VAL A 19 30.23 31.46 -29.89
CA VAL A 19 31.41 32.00 -29.22
C VAL A 19 32.56 32.32 -30.16
N PHE A 20 32.85 31.44 -31.12
CA PHE A 20 34.03 31.61 -31.95
C PHE A 20 33.94 32.71 -33.00
N VAL A 21 32.75 33.03 -33.53
CA VAL A 21 32.69 33.86 -34.73
C VAL A 21 31.39 34.68 -34.89
N LEU A 22 31.52 35.97 -34.54
CA LEU A 22 30.85 37.23 -34.97
C LEU A 22 29.31 37.45 -34.90
N ALA A 23 28.91 38.73 -34.74
CA ALA A 23 27.79 39.43 -35.43
C ALA A 23 27.80 40.95 -35.13
N GLY A 24 27.20 41.80 -35.99
CA GLY A 24 26.98 43.24 -35.71
C GLY A 24 26.44 44.10 -36.87
N CYS A 25 26.43 45.43 -36.69
CA CYS A 25 26.07 46.51 -37.66
C CYS A 25 26.82 47.84 -37.28
N GLY A 26 26.59 49.07 -37.80
CA GLY A 26 25.72 49.72 -38.83
C GLY A 26 25.43 51.20 -38.42
N TYR A 27 25.09 52.20 -39.26
CA TYR A 27 25.02 52.34 -40.73
C TYR A 27 24.87 53.85 -41.12
N PHE A 28 25.54 54.35 -42.20
CA PHE A 28 25.39 55.68 -42.88
C PHE A 28 25.77 56.97 -42.09
N THR A 29 26.27 58.10 -42.67
CA THR A 29 26.48 58.59 -44.08
C THR A 29 27.88 59.22 -44.32
N ASP A 30 28.13 59.59 -45.60
CA ASP A 30 29.03 60.64 -46.15
C ASP A 30 30.55 60.40 -46.42
N GLU A 31 30.94 60.83 -47.63
CA GLU A 31 32.30 61.01 -48.18
C GLU A 31 32.74 62.49 -48.04
N PRO A 32 33.95 62.90 -48.50
CA PRO A 32 35.30 62.35 -48.31
C PRO A 32 36.29 63.42 -47.79
N VAL A 33 37.54 63.06 -47.43
CA VAL A 33 38.69 63.99 -47.56
C VAL A 33 39.99 63.22 -47.91
N GLU A 34 40.88 63.89 -48.64
CA GLU A 34 42.14 63.39 -49.21
C GLU A 34 43.31 63.26 -48.21
N ASN A 35 44.38 62.62 -48.71
CA ASN A 35 45.79 62.71 -48.29
C ASN A 35 46.18 62.20 -46.89
N THR A 36 46.94 61.09 -46.87
CA THR A 36 48.36 61.14 -46.45
C THR A 36 49.11 59.84 -46.82
N ASP A 37 50.41 59.97 -47.05
CA ASP A 37 51.28 58.94 -47.61
C ASP A 37 51.29 57.62 -46.85
N THR A 38 50.92 56.53 -47.54
CA THR A 38 51.19 55.16 -47.08
C THR A 38 51.73 54.30 -48.22
N TYR A 39 52.86 53.65 -47.92
CA TYR A 39 53.66 52.85 -48.84
C TYR A 39 52.86 51.67 -49.40
N ARG A 40 52.38 51.78 -50.64
CA ARG A 40 51.65 50.68 -51.32
C ARG A 40 52.61 49.60 -51.77
N ALA A 41 52.76 48.55 -50.98
CA ALA A 41 53.25 47.28 -51.49
C ALA A 41 52.11 46.59 -52.27
N GLU A 42 52.11 46.68 -53.59
CA GLU A 42 51.08 46.08 -54.47
C GLU A 42 50.88 44.57 -54.20
N ARG A 43 51.92 43.87 -53.72
CA ARG A 43 51.85 42.45 -53.32
C ARG A 43 51.05 42.16 -52.04
N LEU A 44 50.75 43.17 -51.21
CA LEU A 44 49.84 43.03 -50.07
C LEU A 44 48.37 43.32 -50.43
N GLN A 45 48.08 43.85 -51.63
CA GLN A 45 46.71 44.12 -52.09
C GLN A 45 46.07 42.95 -52.85
N ASN A 46 46.86 41.94 -53.26
CA ASN A 46 46.36 40.68 -53.79
C ASN A 46 46.00 39.66 -52.69
N THR A 47 45.74 40.11 -51.47
CA THR A 47 45.12 39.27 -50.44
C THR A 47 43.61 39.23 -50.65
N CYS A 48 43.02 38.06 -50.37
CA CYS A 48 41.57 37.91 -50.32
C CYS A 48 40.94 38.93 -49.35
N LYS A 49 39.76 39.44 -49.72
CA LYS A 49 39.03 40.41 -48.88
C LYS A 49 38.25 39.65 -47.80
N LEU A 50 38.66 39.85 -46.56
CA LEU A 50 38.10 39.17 -45.40
C LEU A 50 36.81 39.87 -44.93
N GLU A 51 35.68 39.17 -45.02
CA GLU A 51 34.36 39.72 -44.65
C GLU A 51 33.99 39.36 -43.21
N ALA A 52 34.23 40.30 -42.30
CA ALA A 52 33.85 40.22 -40.89
C ALA A 52 32.32 40.31 -40.62
N SER A 53 31.50 39.95 -41.61
CA SER A 53 30.05 39.77 -41.52
C SER A 53 29.63 38.36 -41.91
N ALA A 54 30.21 37.77 -42.96
CA ALA A 54 29.93 36.39 -43.39
C ALA A 54 30.22 35.40 -42.25
N PHE A 55 31.37 35.56 -41.62
CA PHE A 55 31.80 34.88 -40.40
C PHE A 55 30.71 34.86 -39.30
N ALA A 56 29.81 35.86 -39.20
CA ALA A 56 28.72 35.88 -38.21
C ALA A 56 27.69 34.74 -38.35
N HIS A 57 27.72 34.07 -39.49
CA HIS A 57 26.85 32.94 -39.80
C HIS A 57 27.62 31.60 -39.76
N LEU A 58 28.71 31.48 -38.99
CA LEU A 58 29.51 30.24 -38.88
C LEU A 58 28.71 28.99 -38.41
N PHE A 59 27.46 29.16 -37.97
CA PHE A 59 26.55 28.09 -37.50
C PHE A 59 25.34 27.89 -38.42
N ASP A 60 25.09 28.85 -39.31
CA ASP A 60 23.93 28.89 -40.20
C ASP A 60 24.33 28.78 -41.68
N GLN A 61 25.62 29.02 -42.00
CA GLN A 61 26.16 29.12 -43.35
C GLN A 61 27.61 28.57 -43.41
N ILE A 62 27.98 27.97 -44.53
CA ILE A 62 29.35 27.51 -44.78
C ILE A 62 30.19 28.71 -45.22
N VAL A 63 31.18 29.10 -44.41
CA VAL A 63 32.06 30.26 -44.62
C VAL A 63 33.52 29.86 -44.83
N GLU A 64 33.74 28.64 -45.32
CA GLU A 64 35.06 28.05 -45.60
C GLU A 64 35.98 28.96 -46.43
N GLN A 65 35.44 29.72 -47.40
CA GLN A 65 36.21 30.70 -48.17
C GLN A 65 36.80 31.83 -47.30
N GLN A 66 36.05 32.30 -46.30
CA GLN A 66 36.50 33.34 -45.36
C GLN A 66 37.52 32.79 -44.36
N ILE A 67 37.37 31.52 -43.95
CA ILE A 67 38.35 30.82 -43.10
C ILE A 67 39.68 30.61 -43.85
N ASN A 68 39.62 30.16 -45.11
CA ASN A 68 40.79 30.09 -45.99
C ASN A 68 41.45 31.45 -46.15
N CYS A 69 40.63 32.50 -46.27
CA CYS A 69 41.13 33.87 -46.38
C CYS A 69 41.83 34.37 -45.10
N LEU A 70 41.31 34.00 -43.92
CA LEU A 70 41.98 34.28 -42.64
C LEU A 70 43.32 33.53 -42.53
N GLU A 71 43.36 32.25 -42.93
CA GLU A 71 44.60 31.45 -42.95
C GLU A 71 45.66 32.08 -43.87
N GLU A 72 45.29 32.44 -45.11
CA GLU A 72 46.19 33.08 -46.06
C GLU A 72 46.68 34.45 -45.58
N ASN A 73 45.81 35.27 -44.99
CA ASN A 73 46.20 36.56 -44.42
C ASN A 73 47.16 36.42 -43.23
N LEU A 74 46.97 35.43 -42.35
CA LEU A 74 47.90 35.13 -41.27
C LEU A 74 49.24 34.60 -41.80
N GLU A 75 49.23 33.73 -42.82
CA GLU A 75 50.48 33.32 -43.49
C GLU A 75 51.22 34.51 -44.10
N ASN A 76 50.52 35.37 -44.85
CA ASN A 76 51.12 36.53 -45.50
C ASN A 76 51.64 37.55 -44.46
N PHE A 77 50.97 37.68 -43.31
CA PHE A 77 51.51 38.40 -42.16
C PHE A 77 52.86 37.81 -41.70
N THR A 78 52.98 36.48 -41.55
CA THR A 78 54.27 35.85 -41.16
C THR A 78 55.39 36.07 -42.17
N LYS A 79 55.06 36.18 -43.47
CA LYS A 79 56.02 36.31 -44.59
C LYS A 79 56.50 37.76 -44.79
N TYR A 80 55.61 38.74 -44.63
CA TYR A 80 55.87 40.13 -45.05
C TYR A 80 55.97 41.14 -43.90
N VAL A 81 55.47 40.84 -42.70
CA VAL A 81 55.57 41.74 -41.55
C VAL A 81 56.79 41.40 -40.69
N ARG A 82 57.60 42.41 -40.37
CA ARG A 82 58.77 42.26 -39.49
C ARG A 82 58.30 42.08 -38.04
N ARG A 83 58.59 40.91 -37.47
CA ARG A 83 58.21 40.50 -36.11
C ARG A 83 59.41 40.42 -35.17
N GLN A 84 59.15 40.51 -33.87
CA GLN A 84 60.10 40.31 -32.77
C GLN A 84 60.50 38.83 -32.67
N ASN A 85 59.52 37.93 -32.69
CA ASN A 85 59.73 36.49 -32.84
C ASN A 85 59.44 36.09 -34.30
N LYS A 86 60.36 35.37 -34.94
CA LYS A 86 60.15 34.87 -36.32
C LYS A 86 59.23 33.65 -36.38
N ASP A 87 59.10 32.91 -35.28
CA ASP A 87 58.43 31.61 -35.23
C ASP A 87 56.99 31.67 -34.70
N SER A 88 56.55 32.86 -34.26
CA SER A 88 55.17 33.13 -33.84
C SER A 88 54.70 34.54 -34.21
N ILE A 89 53.38 34.73 -34.26
CA ILE A 89 52.70 36.02 -34.29
C ILE A 89 52.31 36.35 -32.86
N SER A 90 52.68 37.53 -32.34
CA SER A 90 52.14 38.00 -31.05
C SER A 90 50.85 38.81 -31.23
N ASP A 91 49.99 38.77 -30.22
CA ASP A 91 48.75 39.54 -30.14
C ASP A 91 48.99 41.05 -30.28
N THR A 92 50.03 41.56 -29.63
CA THR A 92 50.40 42.99 -29.68
C THR A 92 50.84 43.43 -31.08
N GLU A 93 51.60 42.60 -31.81
CA GLU A 93 52.01 42.90 -33.19
C GLU A 93 50.82 42.87 -34.15
N LEU A 94 49.98 41.84 -34.06
CA LEU A 94 48.84 41.68 -34.96
C LEU A 94 47.79 42.78 -34.70
N LYS A 95 47.50 43.10 -33.44
CA LYS A 95 46.61 44.21 -33.09
C LYS A 95 47.15 45.58 -33.53
N SER A 96 48.46 45.78 -33.45
CA SER A 96 49.10 47.03 -33.91
C SER A 96 49.05 47.17 -35.43
N PHE A 97 49.24 46.08 -36.16
CA PHE A 97 49.06 46.02 -37.61
C PHE A 97 47.60 46.31 -38.00
N VAL A 98 46.64 45.64 -37.36
CA VAL A 98 45.21 45.86 -37.60
C VAL A 98 44.80 47.31 -37.33
N LYS A 99 45.28 47.95 -36.24
CA LYS A 99 45.05 49.39 -35.98
C LYS A 99 45.62 50.29 -37.08
N ARG A 100 46.77 49.94 -37.65
CA ARG A 100 47.48 50.76 -38.65
C ARG A 100 46.90 50.64 -40.06
N PHE A 101 46.42 49.46 -40.44
CA PHE A 101 45.98 49.16 -41.81
C PHE A 101 44.46 49.02 -41.97
N PHE A 102 43.71 48.77 -40.89
CA PHE A 102 42.24 48.65 -40.89
C PHE A 102 41.58 49.57 -39.85
N PRO A 103 41.93 50.88 -39.77
CA PRO A 103 41.58 51.74 -38.64
C PRO A 103 40.07 51.86 -38.36
N LYS A 104 39.21 51.73 -39.38
CA LYS A 104 37.74 51.78 -39.25
C LYS A 104 37.14 50.55 -38.57
N GLU A 105 37.80 49.40 -38.66
CA GLU A 105 37.31 48.09 -38.19
C GLU A 105 38.17 47.53 -37.04
N ALA A 106 39.30 48.19 -36.76
CA ALA A 106 40.35 47.69 -35.89
C ALA A 106 39.87 47.34 -34.47
N GLU A 107 38.93 48.08 -33.89
CA GLU A 107 38.43 47.75 -32.55
C GLU A 107 37.71 46.39 -32.53
N LYS A 108 36.83 46.14 -33.51
CA LYS A 108 36.07 44.89 -33.64
C LYS A 108 37.02 43.72 -33.95
N ILE A 109 37.90 43.89 -34.94
CA ILE A 109 38.88 42.86 -35.32
C ILE A 109 39.80 42.53 -34.14
N ASN A 110 40.30 43.53 -33.40
CA ASN A 110 41.19 43.30 -32.24
C ASN A 110 40.50 42.58 -31.08
N LYS A 111 39.20 42.79 -30.87
CA LYS A 111 38.42 42.04 -29.86
C LYS A 111 38.30 40.55 -30.27
N SER A 112 37.91 40.27 -31.51
CA SER A 112 37.81 38.90 -32.03
C SER A 112 39.16 38.17 -32.09
N LEU A 113 40.25 38.86 -32.42
CA LEU A 113 41.60 38.29 -32.40
C LEU A 113 42.01 37.81 -31.00
N GLY A 114 41.59 38.49 -29.93
CA GLY A 114 41.87 38.05 -28.57
C GLY A 114 41.31 36.65 -28.26
N LEU A 115 40.11 36.33 -28.75
CA LEU A 115 39.49 35.01 -28.63
C LEU A 115 40.24 33.94 -29.44
N LEU A 116 40.76 34.32 -30.62
CA LEU A 116 41.56 33.46 -31.47
C LEU A 116 42.89 33.07 -30.80
N PHE A 117 43.57 34.03 -30.13
CA PHE A 117 44.77 33.77 -29.35
C PHE A 117 44.49 32.88 -28.12
N ASP A 118 43.41 33.16 -27.38
CA ASP A 118 42.98 32.35 -26.24
C ASP A 118 42.74 30.88 -26.67
N LEU A 119 41.95 30.65 -27.73
CA LEU A 119 41.71 29.30 -28.27
C LEU A 119 42.99 28.62 -28.75
N ASN A 120 43.82 29.32 -29.51
CA ASN A 120 45.03 28.77 -30.09
C ASN A 120 46.00 28.31 -28.98
N SER A 121 46.12 29.07 -27.89
CA SER A 121 46.91 28.65 -26.73
C SER A 121 46.40 27.33 -26.14
N ILE A 122 45.08 27.19 -25.91
CA ILE A 122 44.54 26.06 -25.16
C ILE A 122 44.34 24.78 -26.01
N ILE A 123 44.08 24.88 -27.32
CA ILE A 123 43.92 23.70 -28.21
C ILE A 123 45.25 23.31 -28.87
N LEU A 124 46.07 24.28 -29.29
CA LEU A 124 47.28 24.03 -30.10
C LEU A 124 48.59 24.17 -29.30
N ASN A 125 48.49 24.32 -27.97
CA ASN A 125 49.60 24.38 -27.01
C ASN A 125 50.65 25.47 -27.31
N ASP A 126 50.20 26.62 -27.82
CA ASP A 126 51.05 27.78 -28.04
C ASP A 126 51.15 28.67 -26.80
N GLU A 127 52.19 29.51 -26.74
CA GLU A 127 52.36 30.49 -25.67
C GLU A 127 51.20 31.49 -25.66
N THR A 128 50.68 31.81 -24.47
CA THR A 128 49.58 32.76 -24.27
C THR A 128 49.83 34.09 -25.01
N ASN A 129 48.81 34.59 -25.71
CA ASN A 129 48.91 35.77 -26.58
C ASN A 129 49.84 35.60 -27.81
N SER A 130 50.09 34.37 -28.26
CA SER A 130 50.81 34.09 -29.50
C SER A 130 50.20 32.95 -30.33
N ILE A 131 50.52 32.94 -31.63
CA ILE A 131 50.21 31.85 -32.57
C ILE A 131 51.50 31.44 -33.25
N SER A 132 51.95 30.19 -33.09
CA SER A 132 53.14 29.70 -33.79
C SER A 132 52.86 29.51 -35.28
N ASN A 133 53.82 29.85 -36.13
CA ASN A 133 53.69 29.71 -37.59
C ASN A 133 53.27 28.29 -38.01
N ARG A 134 53.73 27.26 -37.26
CA ARG A 134 53.42 25.84 -37.51
C ARG A 134 51.94 25.49 -37.27
N ASN A 135 51.25 26.28 -36.46
CA ASN A 135 49.88 26.03 -36.01
C ASN A 135 48.82 26.80 -36.82
N ILE A 136 49.20 27.81 -37.62
CA ILE A 136 48.27 28.61 -38.45
C ILE A 136 47.39 27.71 -39.34
N LYS A 137 47.98 26.75 -40.04
CA LYS A 137 47.23 25.79 -40.89
C LYS A 137 46.30 24.88 -40.11
N ARG A 138 46.73 24.44 -38.91
CA ARG A 138 45.94 23.58 -38.02
C ARG A 138 44.72 24.34 -37.50
N LEU A 139 44.91 25.61 -37.10
CA LEU A 139 43.85 26.50 -36.68
C LEU A 139 42.83 26.76 -37.82
N GLY A 140 43.30 27.03 -39.04
CA GLY A 140 42.43 27.14 -40.22
C GLY A 140 41.64 25.86 -40.49
N GLN A 141 42.29 24.70 -40.40
CA GLN A 141 41.64 23.40 -40.55
C GLN A 141 40.58 23.13 -39.47
N LEU A 142 40.85 23.50 -38.21
CA LEU A 142 39.90 23.40 -37.11
C LEU A 142 38.63 24.20 -37.42
N LEU A 143 38.79 25.48 -37.75
CA LEU A 143 37.68 26.39 -38.04
C LEU A 143 36.83 25.91 -39.23
N ARG A 144 37.46 25.36 -40.29
CA ARG A 144 36.74 24.78 -41.44
C ARG A 144 35.85 23.59 -41.06
N VAL A 145 36.43 22.59 -40.38
CA VAL A 145 35.68 21.39 -39.97
C VAL A 145 34.58 21.78 -38.98
N PHE A 146 34.90 22.66 -38.03
CA PHE A 146 33.96 23.18 -37.05
C PHE A 146 32.75 23.85 -37.69
N ASN A 147 32.98 24.80 -38.61
CA ASN A 147 31.92 25.47 -39.36
C ASN A 147 31.01 24.47 -40.10
N ARG A 148 31.59 23.57 -40.90
CA ARG A 148 30.81 22.63 -41.71
C ARG A 148 29.93 21.70 -40.87
N GLU A 149 30.50 21.11 -39.82
CA GLU A 149 29.75 20.17 -38.97
C GLU A 149 28.76 20.91 -38.05
N ALA A 150 29.07 22.13 -37.60
CA ALA A 150 28.14 22.93 -36.79
C ALA A 150 26.89 23.35 -37.59
N VAL A 151 27.04 23.79 -38.84
CA VAL A 151 25.93 24.05 -39.77
C VAL A 151 25.10 22.77 -39.98
N THR A 152 25.77 21.64 -40.21
CA THR A 152 25.11 20.33 -40.36
C THR A 152 24.26 19.98 -39.13
N ILE A 153 24.80 20.16 -37.92
CA ILE A 153 24.09 19.92 -36.66
C ILE A 153 22.90 20.87 -36.48
N PHE A 154 23.06 22.16 -36.82
CA PHE A 154 21.99 23.15 -36.70
C PHE A 154 20.83 22.84 -37.65
N ASP A 155 21.12 22.52 -38.91
CA ASP A 155 20.10 22.11 -39.90
C ASP A 155 19.37 20.84 -39.48
N LEU A 156 20.09 19.83 -38.96
CA LEU A 156 19.50 18.60 -38.45
C LEU A 156 18.58 18.85 -37.24
N ILE A 157 19.02 19.68 -36.29
CA ILE A 157 18.21 20.12 -35.15
C ILE A 157 16.99 20.92 -35.62
N LYS A 158 17.12 21.75 -36.66
CA LYS A 158 16.02 22.53 -37.23
C LYS A 158 14.95 21.63 -37.85
N LYS A 159 15.35 20.65 -38.67
CA LYS A 159 14.46 19.62 -39.24
C LYS A 159 13.65 18.90 -38.16
N LEU A 160 14.34 18.40 -37.11
CA LEU A 160 13.71 17.74 -35.95
C LEU A 160 12.66 18.60 -35.24
N LYS A 161 12.77 19.94 -35.32
CA LYS A 161 11.84 20.88 -34.69
C LYS A 161 10.67 21.28 -35.58
N GLU A 162 10.89 21.40 -36.88
CA GLU A 162 9.96 22.00 -37.83
C GLU A 162 9.12 20.96 -38.58
N GLU A 163 9.63 19.75 -38.80
CA GLU A 163 8.94 18.70 -39.57
C GLU A 163 7.79 18.04 -38.77
N LYS A 164 6.81 17.47 -39.49
CA LYS A 164 5.63 16.81 -38.89
C LYS A 164 5.89 15.34 -38.60
N GLU A 165 6.37 14.60 -39.59
CA GLU A 165 6.97 13.28 -39.42
C GLU A 165 8.45 13.49 -39.10
N ARG A 166 8.94 12.85 -38.04
CA ARG A 166 10.28 13.10 -37.48
C ARG A 166 10.96 11.75 -37.28
N ASP A 167 12.14 11.59 -37.86
CA ASP A 167 13.01 10.43 -37.57
C ASP A 167 14.07 10.87 -36.55
N PHE A 168 13.71 10.81 -35.27
CA PHE A 168 14.60 11.16 -34.16
C PHE A 168 15.89 10.34 -34.21
N TRP A 169 15.80 9.03 -34.47
CA TRP A 169 16.95 8.12 -34.43
C TRP A 169 17.93 8.34 -35.59
N SER A 170 17.45 8.59 -36.80
CA SER A 170 18.30 8.96 -37.94
C SER A 170 18.94 10.33 -37.75
N ILE A 171 18.20 11.33 -37.28
CA ILE A 171 18.75 12.65 -36.98
C ILE A 171 19.81 12.56 -35.87
N ARG A 172 19.51 11.83 -34.79
CA ARG A 172 20.46 11.52 -33.70
C ARG A 172 21.73 10.86 -34.22
N ALA A 173 21.63 9.87 -35.09
CA ALA A 173 22.79 9.19 -35.68
C ALA A 173 23.66 10.15 -36.52
N GLN A 174 23.04 11.00 -37.33
CA GLN A 174 23.73 12.00 -38.14
C GLN A 174 24.40 13.09 -37.28
N VAL A 175 23.70 13.60 -36.26
CA VAL A 175 24.26 14.56 -35.28
C VAL A 175 25.45 13.94 -34.54
N ASN A 176 25.36 12.69 -34.11
CA ASN A 176 26.46 11.98 -33.44
C ASN A 176 27.66 11.72 -34.36
N LEU A 177 27.44 11.53 -35.66
CA LEU A 177 28.50 11.43 -36.67
C LEU A 177 29.21 12.78 -36.88
N SER A 178 28.48 13.90 -36.90
CA SER A 178 29.08 15.24 -36.90
C SER A 178 29.84 15.55 -35.60
N PHE A 179 29.31 15.18 -34.42
CA PHE A 179 30.05 15.27 -33.16
C PHE A 179 31.33 14.41 -33.15
N GLY A 180 31.32 13.24 -33.80
CA GLY A 180 32.50 12.38 -33.94
C GLY A 180 33.62 13.05 -34.73
N LYS A 181 33.31 13.59 -35.91
CA LYS A 181 34.28 14.35 -36.72
C LYS A 181 34.84 15.58 -36.00
N LEU A 182 34.02 16.26 -35.18
CA LEU A 182 34.45 17.36 -34.33
C LEU A 182 35.43 16.90 -33.24
N GLN A 183 35.18 15.74 -32.63
CA GLN A 183 36.13 15.13 -31.69
C GLN A 183 37.44 14.74 -32.39
N ASP A 184 37.38 14.07 -33.56
CA ASP A 184 38.55 13.61 -34.31
C ASP A 184 39.50 14.75 -34.69
N ILE A 185 38.95 15.88 -35.17
CA ILE A 185 39.77 17.03 -35.56
C ILE A 185 40.44 17.68 -34.34
N ILE A 186 39.76 17.80 -33.19
CA ILE A 186 40.36 18.36 -31.97
C ILE A 186 41.42 17.39 -31.40
N LEU A 187 41.16 16.08 -31.38
CA LEU A 187 42.15 15.08 -30.95
C LEU A 187 43.42 15.14 -31.81
N SER A 188 43.28 15.27 -33.14
CA SER A 188 44.43 15.37 -34.06
C SER A 188 45.35 16.58 -33.79
N MET A 189 44.86 17.58 -33.05
CA MET A 189 45.59 18.79 -32.68
C MET A 189 46.21 18.68 -31.28
N VAL A 190 45.42 18.23 -30.31
CA VAL A 190 45.79 18.13 -28.89
C VAL A 190 46.73 16.94 -28.59
N ASP A 191 46.84 15.98 -29.51
CA ASP A 191 47.79 14.85 -29.40
C ASP A 191 49.14 15.08 -30.10
N SER A 192 49.39 16.27 -30.66
CA SER A 192 50.69 16.58 -31.28
C SER A 192 51.81 16.81 -30.24
N GLU A 193 53.01 16.27 -30.51
CA GLU A 193 54.06 16.02 -29.51
C GLU A 193 54.48 17.25 -28.67
N VAL A 194 54.35 17.12 -27.34
CA VAL A 194 54.85 18.08 -26.35
C VAL A 194 56.37 17.96 -26.25
N THR A 195 57.09 18.67 -27.13
CA THR A 195 58.55 18.61 -27.29
C THR A 195 59.31 19.69 -26.52
N SER A 196 58.74 20.26 -25.45
CA SER A 196 59.36 21.38 -24.73
C SER A 196 59.00 21.46 -23.24
N ASN A 197 59.98 21.84 -22.41
CA ASN A 197 59.85 22.16 -20.97
C ASN A 197 59.06 23.46 -20.69
N ARG A 198 57.96 23.70 -21.42
CA ARG A 198 57.12 24.89 -21.27
C ARG A 198 56.05 24.67 -20.21
N VAL A 199 55.71 25.72 -19.48
CA VAL A 199 54.52 25.73 -18.62
C VAL A 199 53.28 25.64 -19.54
N PRO A 200 52.37 24.67 -19.35
CA PRO A 200 51.18 24.57 -20.18
C PRO A 200 50.30 25.83 -20.07
N PRO A 201 49.69 26.29 -21.17
CA PRO A 201 48.78 27.43 -21.12
C PRO A 201 47.53 27.09 -20.31
N VAL A 202 46.98 28.14 -19.68
CA VAL A 202 45.75 28.10 -18.90
C VAL A 202 44.80 29.19 -19.37
N LEU A 203 43.51 28.88 -19.42
CA LEU A 203 42.45 29.78 -19.85
C LEU A 203 41.51 30.05 -18.67
N ASN A 204 41.34 31.33 -18.29
CA ASN A 204 40.26 31.70 -17.36
C ASN A 204 38.94 31.76 -18.15
N LEU A 205 38.04 30.82 -17.87
CA LEU A 205 36.76 30.64 -18.57
C LEU A 205 35.78 31.81 -18.34
N GLU A 206 35.80 32.43 -17.17
CA GLU A 206 34.92 33.56 -16.86
C GLU A 206 35.31 34.79 -17.69
N ALA A 207 36.60 35.12 -17.73
CA ALA A 207 37.16 36.18 -18.56
C ALA A 207 36.99 35.87 -20.06
N PHE A 208 37.16 34.61 -20.47
CA PHE A 208 36.91 34.17 -21.84
C PHE A 208 35.44 34.42 -22.24
N VAL A 209 34.46 33.94 -21.46
CA VAL A 209 33.03 34.14 -21.74
C VAL A 209 32.61 35.62 -21.66
N LYS A 210 33.25 36.42 -20.80
CA LYS A 210 33.07 37.89 -20.81
C LYS A 210 33.56 38.53 -22.12
N LYS A 211 34.78 38.21 -22.58
CA LYS A 211 35.30 38.65 -23.90
C LYS A 211 34.37 38.24 -25.05
N ILE A 212 33.77 37.05 -24.96
CA ILE A 212 32.81 36.55 -25.95
C ILE A 212 31.56 37.43 -26.03
N ARG A 213 30.94 37.76 -24.88
CA ARG A 213 29.75 38.63 -24.85
C ARG A 213 30.04 40.02 -25.43
N GLU A 214 31.25 40.54 -25.28
CA GLU A 214 31.68 41.81 -25.90
C GLU A 214 31.82 41.72 -27.43
N VAL A 215 32.13 40.53 -27.96
CA VAL A 215 32.24 40.26 -29.41
C VAL A 215 30.89 39.87 -30.02
N LEU A 216 30.00 39.27 -29.23
CA LEU A 216 28.70 38.73 -29.64
C LEU A 216 27.56 39.26 -28.76
N PRO A 217 27.05 40.49 -29.00
CA PRO A 217 25.97 41.06 -28.18
C PRO A 217 24.67 40.26 -28.24
N ASP A 218 24.41 39.62 -29.38
CA ASP A 218 23.22 38.77 -29.59
C ASP A 218 23.34 37.39 -28.91
N ALA A 219 24.55 37.00 -28.48
CA ALA A 219 24.76 35.72 -27.81
C ALA A 219 24.29 35.78 -26.35
N SER A 220 23.07 35.31 -26.11
CA SER A 220 22.37 35.42 -24.81
C SER A 220 22.94 34.50 -23.71
N PHE A 221 24.18 34.73 -23.29
CA PHE A 221 24.78 34.11 -22.11
C PHE A 221 24.40 34.89 -20.86
N SER A 222 23.43 34.41 -20.09
CA SER A 222 23.19 34.93 -18.74
C SER A 222 24.36 34.59 -17.79
N ASP A 223 24.53 35.32 -16.70
CA ASP A 223 25.54 34.98 -15.67
C ASP A 223 25.27 33.62 -15.03
N LEU A 224 24.00 33.24 -14.92
CA LEU A 224 23.58 31.90 -14.55
C LEU A 224 24.09 30.83 -15.54
N THR A 225 23.97 31.08 -16.85
CA THR A 225 24.46 30.14 -17.87
C THR A 225 25.96 29.91 -17.71
N LEU A 226 26.71 30.98 -17.43
CA LEU A 226 28.14 30.92 -17.14
C LEU A 226 28.43 30.12 -15.86
N ASP A 227 27.75 30.41 -14.75
CA ASP A 227 27.96 29.66 -13.50
C ASP A 227 27.70 28.16 -13.66
N LEU A 228 26.65 27.77 -14.39
CA LEU A 228 26.36 26.38 -14.72
C LEU A 228 27.49 25.73 -15.55
N ILE A 229 28.01 26.41 -16.58
CA ILE A 229 29.13 25.91 -17.38
C ILE A 229 30.36 25.68 -16.51
N LEU A 230 30.67 26.61 -15.60
CA LEU A 230 31.81 26.50 -14.70
C LEU A 230 31.65 25.36 -13.67
N ASN A 231 30.46 25.21 -13.07
CA ASN A 231 30.19 24.10 -12.16
C ASN A 231 30.18 22.74 -12.89
N ALA A 232 29.66 22.68 -14.11
CA ALA A 232 29.68 21.47 -14.95
C ALA A 232 31.11 21.12 -15.41
N LYS A 233 31.95 22.10 -15.75
CA LYS A 233 33.39 21.91 -16.00
C LYS A 233 34.03 21.26 -14.79
N ARG A 234 33.82 21.81 -13.60
CA ARG A 234 34.36 21.24 -12.36
C ARG A 234 33.93 19.78 -12.21
N LEU A 235 32.63 19.48 -12.31
CA LEU A 235 32.08 18.13 -12.14
C LEU A 235 32.64 17.09 -13.14
N VAL A 236 32.78 17.44 -14.42
CA VAL A 236 33.09 16.48 -15.51
C VAL A 236 34.59 16.38 -15.80
N VAL A 237 35.32 17.49 -15.61
CA VAL A 237 36.72 17.64 -16.03
C VAL A 237 37.67 17.76 -14.83
N GLY A 238 37.17 18.23 -13.68
CA GLY A 238 37.95 18.42 -12.46
C GLY A 238 38.59 19.81 -12.35
N GLY A 239 39.60 19.89 -11.48
CA GLY A 239 40.44 21.07 -11.25
C GLY A 239 39.69 22.30 -10.73
N GLU A 240 40.30 23.47 -10.90
CA GLU A 240 39.71 24.75 -10.48
C GLU A 240 38.50 25.12 -11.35
N LYS A 241 37.48 25.71 -10.73
CA LYS A 241 36.19 26.03 -11.37
C LYS A 241 36.33 26.94 -12.60
N GLU A 242 37.18 27.96 -12.50
CA GLU A 242 37.32 29.00 -13.52
C GLU A 242 38.49 28.77 -14.47
N ILE A 243 39.46 27.93 -14.10
CA ILE A 243 40.67 27.70 -14.90
C ILE A 243 40.51 26.42 -15.70
N LEU A 244 40.72 26.51 -17.02
CA LEU A 244 40.83 25.38 -17.92
C LEU A 244 42.28 25.22 -18.36
N THR A 245 42.87 24.06 -18.12
CA THR A 245 44.26 23.72 -18.50
C THR A 245 44.32 22.88 -19.78
N TYR A 246 45.46 22.87 -20.45
CA TYR A 246 45.69 22.01 -21.62
C TYR A 246 45.35 20.52 -21.37
N ASN A 247 45.76 19.98 -20.23
CA ASN A 247 45.50 18.58 -19.87
C ASN A 247 44.01 18.30 -19.62
N GLU A 248 43.28 19.27 -19.07
CA GLU A 248 41.83 19.19 -18.91
C GLU A 248 41.11 19.22 -20.26
N VAL A 249 41.55 20.07 -21.21
CA VAL A 249 41.02 20.05 -22.59
C VAL A 249 41.30 18.71 -23.25
N LYS A 250 42.52 18.17 -23.13
CA LYS A 250 42.86 16.85 -23.67
C LYS A 250 41.94 15.76 -23.12
N ASN A 251 41.78 15.70 -21.80
CA ASN A 251 40.92 14.71 -21.14
C ASN A 251 39.43 14.88 -21.50
N PHE A 252 38.95 16.11 -21.63
CA PHE A 252 37.57 16.39 -22.04
C PHE A 252 37.31 16.05 -23.51
N THR A 253 38.29 16.27 -24.39
CA THR A 253 38.17 15.97 -25.82
C THR A 253 37.88 14.48 -26.06
N PHE A 254 38.48 13.55 -25.32
CA PHE A 254 38.14 12.12 -25.41
C PHE A 254 36.69 11.77 -25.03
N LYS A 255 36.00 12.65 -24.28
CA LYS A 255 34.61 12.49 -23.85
C LYS A 255 33.61 13.31 -24.69
N ILE A 256 34.07 14.27 -25.48
CA ILE A 256 33.21 15.37 -25.99
C ILE A 256 32.05 14.88 -26.87
N GLN A 257 32.26 13.92 -27.76
CA GLN A 257 31.18 13.35 -28.58
C GLN A 257 30.09 12.71 -27.72
N ARG A 258 30.49 11.98 -26.66
CA ARG A 258 29.54 11.31 -25.76
C ARG A 258 28.77 12.32 -24.92
N VAL A 259 29.45 13.32 -24.37
CA VAL A 259 28.81 14.42 -23.61
C VAL A 259 27.78 15.15 -24.50
N LEU A 260 28.16 15.49 -25.74
CA LEU A 260 27.26 16.15 -26.69
C LEU A 260 26.10 15.26 -27.15
N SER A 261 26.32 13.95 -27.37
CA SER A 261 25.24 13.00 -27.66
C SER A 261 24.24 12.90 -26.52
N VAL A 262 24.71 12.83 -25.27
CA VAL A 262 23.82 12.75 -24.10
C VAL A 262 23.07 14.06 -23.88
N ALA A 263 23.72 15.21 -24.08
CA ALA A 263 23.04 16.50 -24.05
C ALA A 263 21.95 16.60 -25.13
N PHE A 264 22.22 16.14 -26.35
CA PHE A 264 21.22 16.04 -27.42
C PHE A 264 20.05 15.13 -27.01
N ASP A 265 20.35 13.94 -26.51
CA ASP A 265 19.36 12.95 -26.07
C ASP A 265 18.44 13.50 -24.98
N VAL A 266 18.98 14.14 -23.94
CA VAL A 266 18.20 14.75 -22.85
C VAL A 266 17.36 15.93 -23.34
N MET A 267 17.87 16.78 -24.25
CA MET A 267 17.13 17.94 -24.76
C MET A 267 15.98 17.60 -25.72
N TYR A 268 16.16 16.55 -26.53
CA TYR A 268 15.32 16.29 -27.71
C TYR A 268 14.53 14.99 -27.70
N SER A 269 14.83 14.02 -26.82
CA SER A 269 14.06 12.76 -26.70
C SER A 269 12.57 12.96 -26.40
N ARG A 270 12.16 14.07 -25.77
CA ARG A 270 10.74 14.44 -25.62
C ARG A 270 9.99 14.72 -26.94
N LEU A 271 10.70 14.74 -28.07
CA LEU A 271 10.13 14.86 -29.41
C LEU A 271 9.95 13.49 -30.09
N GLU A 272 10.42 12.42 -29.46
CA GLU A 272 10.26 11.04 -29.89
C GLU A 272 9.00 10.41 -29.29
N ASP A 273 8.29 9.60 -30.08
CA ASP A 273 7.13 8.84 -29.63
C ASP A 273 7.57 7.41 -29.24
N PHE A 274 7.94 7.24 -27.98
CA PHE A 274 8.41 5.95 -27.46
C PHE A 274 7.28 4.90 -27.48
N PRO A 275 7.56 3.61 -27.80
CA PRO A 275 6.55 2.54 -27.81
C PRO A 275 5.78 2.33 -26.50
N GLY A 276 6.34 2.83 -25.40
CA GLY A 276 5.76 2.79 -24.06
C GLY A 276 6.56 3.67 -23.10
N LYS A 277 5.92 4.08 -21.99
CA LYS A 277 6.57 4.88 -20.95
C LYS A 277 7.71 4.14 -20.27
N ASP A 278 7.61 2.83 -20.12
CA ASP A 278 8.69 1.98 -19.64
C ASP A 278 9.96 2.15 -20.49
N LYS A 279 9.83 2.15 -21.83
CA LYS A 279 10.96 2.35 -22.77
C LYS A 279 11.51 3.78 -22.72
N GLN A 280 10.64 4.78 -22.50
CA GLN A 280 11.07 6.15 -22.27
C GLN A 280 11.89 6.29 -20.97
N TYR A 281 11.44 5.67 -19.88
CA TYR A 281 12.15 5.69 -18.60
C TYR A 281 13.44 4.84 -18.62
N GLU A 282 13.46 3.70 -19.32
CA GLU A 282 14.67 2.92 -19.60
C GLU A 282 15.71 3.77 -20.34
N PHE A 283 15.29 4.52 -21.37
CA PHE A 283 16.18 5.46 -22.08
C PHE A 283 16.73 6.53 -21.14
N TYR A 284 15.91 7.13 -20.27
CA TYR A 284 16.39 8.11 -19.28
C TYR A 284 17.34 7.50 -18.24
N SER A 285 17.08 6.28 -17.76
CA SER A 285 17.99 5.58 -16.84
C SER A 285 19.33 5.26 -17.52
N GLN A 286 19.33 4.89 -18.80
CA GLN A 286 20.57 4.74 -19.58
C GLN A 286 21.32 6.07 -19.72
N LYS A 287 20.64 7.18 -20.03
CA LYS A 287 21.31 8.49 -20.13
C LYS A 287 21.88 8.97 -18.81
N LEU A 288 21.19 8.72 -17.69
CA LEU A 288 21.69 9.07 -16.36
C LEU A 288 22.97 8.28 -16.02
N ASN A 289 23.02 6.98 -16.34
CA ASN A 289 24.24 6.17 -16.22
C ASN A 289 25.38 6.75 -17.08
N GLU A 290 25.11 7.21 -18.31
CA GLU A 290 26.13 7.86 -19.14
C GLU A 290 26.64 9.18 -18.52
N ILE A 291 25.76 9.98 -17.91
CA ILE A 291 26.12 11.21 -17.19
C ILE A 291 27.06 10.93 -16.01
N GLU A 292 26.74 9.94 -15.16
CA GLU A 292 27.61 9.57 -14.04
C GLU A 292 29.01 9.15 -14.50
N ASN A 293 29.10 8.41 -15.61
CA ASN A 293 30.37 7.99 -16.21
C ASN A 293 31.21 9.16 -16.75
N PHE A 294 30.66 10.37 -16.87
CA PHE A 294 31.43 11.56 -17.21
C PHE A 294 32.09 12.22 -16.00
N PHE A 295 31.61 11.99 -14.77
CA PHE A 295 32.09 12.67 -13.58
C PHE A 295 33.59 12.45 -13.32
N TYR A 296 34.27 13.50 -12.89
CA TYR A 296 35.63 13.45 -12.38
C TYR A 296 35.62 12.86 -10.95
N PRO A 297 36.65 12.07 -10.55
CA PRO A 297 36.72 11.50 -9.19
C PRO A 297 37.12 12.54 -8.14
N HIS A 298 36.17 13.37 -7.72
CA HIS A 298 36.33 14.35 -6.63
C HIS A 298 36.38 13.69 -5.24
N ALA A 299 36.85 14.46 -4.25
CA ALA A 299 36.69 14.09 -2.84
C ALA A 299 35.21 14.16 -2.44
N ALA A 300 34.75 13.27 -1.54
CA ALA A 300 33.33 13.12 -1.18
C ALA A 300 32.67 14.44 -0.72
N GLU A 301 33.35 15.18 0.15
CA GLU A 301 32.87 16.45 0.73
C GLU A 301 33.23 17.68 -0.12
N GLU A 302 33.78 17.51 -1.32
CA GLU A 302 34.10 18.64 -2.20
C GLU A 302 32.82 19.30 -2.70
N LYS A 303 32.69 20.62 -2.48
CA LYS A 303 31.55 21.43 -2.91
C LYS A 303 31.61 21.72 -4.41
N ILE A 304 30.58 21.32 -5.15
CA ILE A 304 30.53 21.43 -6.61
C ILE A 304 29.50 22.47 -7.08
N PHE A 305 28.28 22.45 -6.54
CA PHE A 305 27.20 23.42 -6.88
C PHE A 305 26.72 24.16 -5.64
N THR A 306 26.22 25.39 -5.82
CA THR A 306 25.35 26.04 -4.83
C THR A 306 23.89 25.65 -5.07
N HIS A 307 23.05 25.67 -4.05
CA HIS A 307 21.63 25.38 -4.18
C HIS A 307 20.94 26.38 -5.11
N ASP A 308 21.25 27.67 -4.95
CA ASP A 308 20.79 28.75 -5.85
C ASP A 308 21.14 28.49 -7.32
N SER A 309 22.34 27.98 -7.62
CA SER A 309 22.74 27.67 -9.00
C SER A 309 21.85 26.58 -9.62
N VAL A 310 21.43 25.59 -8.84
CA VAL A 310 20.52 24.51 -9.27
C VAL A 310 19.10 25.04 -9.47
N ILE A 311 18.58 25.83 -8.52
CA ILE A 311 17.24 26.40 -8.60
C ILE A 311 17.11 27.41 -9.74
N ALA A 312 18.10 28.29 -9.89
CA ALA A 312 18.14 29.22 -11.01
C ALA A 312 18.26 28.47 -12.35
N THR A 313 19.03 27.37 -12.41
CA THR A 313 19.11 26.49 -13.58
C THR A 313 17.74 25.89 -13.94
N ILE A 314 16.97 25.40 -12.97
CA ILE A 314 15.61 24.89 -13.17
C ILE A 314 14.71 26.02 -13.71
N ARG A 315 14.74 27.20 -13.07
CA ARG A 315 14.01 28.40 -13.54
C ARG A 315 14.35 28.79 -14.97
N HIS A 316 15.61 28.68 -15.38
CA HIS A 316 16.03 29.01 -16.74
C HIS A 316 15.60 27.96 -17.78
N HIS A 317 15.70 26.66 -17.48
CA HIS A 317 15.33 25.59 -18.42
C HIS A 317 13.83 25.30 -18.46
N MET A 318 13.10 25.63 -17.40
CA MET A 318 11.66 25.44 -17.27
C MET A 318 10.88 26.77 -17.24
N ALA A 319 11.46 27.87 -17.72
CA ALA A 319 10.85 29.21 -17.74
C ALA A 319 9.46 29.26 -18.38
N ASP A 320 9.26 28.49 -19.47
CA ASP A 320 7.99 28.41 -20.22
C ASP A 320 7.13 27.20 -19.75
N SER A 321 7.40 26.62 -18.57
CA SER A 321 6.63 25.52 -17.98
C SER A 321 5.58 26.07 -17.02
N GLU A 322 4.32 25.66 -17.20
CA GLU A 322 3.22 25.97 -16.28
C GLU A 322 3.48 25.41 -14.86
N ASN A 323 4.32 24.38 -14.75
CA ASN A 323 4.70 23.73 -13.49
C ASN A 323 6.06 24.21 -12.94
N LEU A 324 6.58 25.38 -13.35
CA LEU A 324 7.93 25.82 -12.96
C LEU A 324 8.15 25.84 -11.44
N GLU A 325 7.31 26.54 -10.68
CA GLU A 325 7.50 26.66 -9.23
C GLU A 325 7.28 25.31 -8.51
N LEU A 326 6.52 24.39 -9.11
CA LEU A 326 6.38 23.02 -8.62
C LEU A 326 7.70 22.23 -8.76
N TYR A 327 8.44 22.39 -9.86
CA TYR A 327 9.76 21.79 -10.05
C TYR A 327 10.85 22.43 -9.16
N VAL A 328 10.77 23.74 -8.91
CA VAL A 328 11.63 24.42 -7.94
C VAL A 328 11.38 23.85 -6.54
N LYS A 329 10.13 23.82 -6.09
CA LYS A 329 9.71 23.27 -4.80
C LYS A 329 10.12 21.80 -4.64
N LEU A 330 10.10 21.00 -5.72
CA LEU A 330 10.62 19.63 -5.74
C LEU A 330 12.12 19.55 -5.51
N ALA A 331 12.92 20.39 -6.16
CA ALA A 331 14.36 20.42 -5.94
C ALA A 331 14.70 20.87 -4.50
N ASP A 332 14.04 21.91 -3.98
CA ASP A 332 14.18 22.40 -2.60
C ASP A 332 13.84 21.29 -1.59
N LYS A 333 12.68 20.64 -1.75
CA LYS A 333 12.23 19.58 -0.82
C LYS A 333 13.03 18.29 -0.95
N THR A 334 13.52 17.94 -2.13
CA THR A 334 14.43 16.79 -2.30
C THR A 334 15.76 17.07 -1.59
N LYS A 335 16.33 18.27 -1.76
CA LYS A 335 17.57 18.69 -1.07
C LYS A 335 17.41 18.62 0.44
N LEU A 336 16.40 19.30 0.99
CA LEU A 336 16.15 19.36 2.43
C LEU A 336 15.84 17.98 3.03
N LEU A 337 14.87 17.25 2.46
CA LEU A 337 14.28 16.07 3.11
C LEU A 337 15.01 14.77 2.77
N MET A 338 15.53 14.62 1.54
CA MET A 338 16.10 13.35 1.06
C MET A 338 17.62 13.35 0.99
N ILE A 339 18.28 14.51 0.90
CA ILE A 339 19.73 14.62 0.71
C ILE A 339 20.43 15.10 1.98
N ASP A 340 19.96 16.18 2.60
CA ASP A 340 20.54 16.68 3.85
C ASP A 340 19.89 16.08 5.12
N GLY A 341 18.75 15.39 4.99
CA GLY A 341 18.07 14.73 6.12
C GLY A 341 17.44 15.69 7.14
N GLY A 342 17.04 16.88 6.69
CA GLY A 342 16.33 17.91 7.46
C GLY A 342 17.14 19.17 7.78
N GLU A 343 18.45 19.18 7.56
CA GLU A 343 19.33 20.33 7.86
C GLU A 343 19.65 21.11 6.58
N SER A 344 19.43 22.42 6.52
CA SER A 344 19.64 23.18 5.27
C SER A 344 21.12 23.40 4.95
N SER A 345 21.60 22.90 3.81
CA SER A 345 22.92 23.24 3.24
C SER A 345 22.81 23.94 1.89
N ASP A 346 23.39 25.15 1.79
CA ASP A 346 23.39 25.98 0.57
C ASP A 346 24.24 25.39 -0.58
N THR A 347 24.84 24.21 -0.40
CA THR A 347 25.75 23.59 -1.38
C THR A 347 25.52 22.09 -1.53
N TYR A 348 25.80 21.57 -2.72
CA TYR A 348 25.89 20.14 -3.01
C TYR A 348 27.35 19.71 -3.00
N THR A 349 27.69 18.77 -2.13
CA THR A 349 28.98 18.06 -2.20
C THR A 349 28.95 16.98 -3.29
N PHE A 350 30.11 16.48 -3.71
CA PHE A 350 30.18 15.41 -4.71
C PHE A 350 29.43 14.14 -4.27
N ASN A 351 29.49 13.79 -2.99
CA ASN A 351 28.74 12.66 -2.45
C ASN A 351 27.21 12.90 -2.53
N GLN A 352 26.77 14.13 -2.30
CA GLN A 352 25.36 14.52 -2.46
C GLN A 352 24.90 14.52 -3.93
N ILE A 353 25.77 14.88 -4.88
CA ILE A 353 25.45 14.73 -6.32
C ILE A 353 25.24 13.26 -6.67
N LYS A 354 26.11 12.36 -6.19
CA LYS A 354 25.92 10.92 -6.36
C LYS A 354 24.65 10.41 -5.69
N LEU A 355 24.22 11.01 -4.59
CA LEU A 355 22.93 10.70 -3.97
C LEU A 355 21.75 11.18 -4.81
N VAL A 356 21.82 12.38 -5.40
CA VAL A 356 20.81 12.88 -6.35
C VAL A 356 20.65 11.90 -7.52
N THR A 357 21.74 11.48 -8.15
CA THR A 357 21.69 10.57 -9.30
C THR A 357 21.25 9.16 -8.90
N THR A 358 21.69 8.66 -7.73
CA THR A 358 21.18 7.42 -7.10
C THR A 358 19.66 7.48 -6.91
N LEU A 359 19.13 8.56 -6.33
CA LEU A 359 17.69 8.73 -6.11
C LEU A 359 16.90 8.86 -7.42
N MET A 360 17.48 9.52 -8.44
CA MET A 360 16.90 9.58 -9.79
C MET A 360 16.86 8.20 -10.46
N HIS A 361 17.92 7.39 -10.34
CA HIS A 361 17.93 6.01 -10.81
C HIS A 361 16.84 5.18 -10.13
N LEU A 362 16.76 5.19 -8.79
CA LEU A 362 15.73 4.48 -8.04
C LEU A 362 14.31 4.92 -8.42
N GLY A 363 14.11 6.23 -8.66
CA GLY A 363 12.84 6.78 -9.14
C GLY A 363 12.47 6.28 -10.54
N LEU A 364 13.42 6.31 -11.49
CA LEU A 364 13.21 5.82 -12.85
C LEU A 364 12.97 4.31 -12.89
N ASP A 365 13.75 3.51 -12.15
CA ASP A 365 13.59 2.06 -12.06
C ASP A 365 12.25 1.68 -11.41
N GLY A 366 11.78 2.46 -10.44
CA GLY A 366 10.46 2.32 -9.84
C GLY A 366 9.32 2.67 -10.79
N LEU A 367 9.49 3.69 -11.64
CA LEU A 367 8.53 4.02 -12.70
C LEU A 367 8.50 2.95 -13.81
N ILE A 368 9.66 2.41 -14.22
CA ILE A 368 9.74 1.25 -15.13
C ILE A 368 8.98 0.07 -14.55
N TYR A 369 9.25 -0.27 -13.28
CA TYR A 369 8.56 -1.36 -12.59
C TYR A 369 7.05 -1.12 -12.51
N TYR A 370 6.60 0.11 -12.18
CA TYR A 370 5.19 0.47 -12.13
C TYR A 370 4.48 0.29 -13.49
N GLU A 371 5.05 0.80 -14.58
CA GLU A 371 4.46 0.66 -15.92
C GLU A 371 4.44 -0.82 -16.39
N GLN A 372 5.38 -1.65 -15.93
CA GLN A 372 5.40 -3.10 -16.19
C GLN A 372 4.30 -3.85 -15.41
N ILE A 373 4.06 -3.52 -14.13
CA ILE A 373 3.07 -4.24 -13.29
C ILE A 373 1.64 -3.69 -13.39
N SER A 374 1.46 -2.41 -13.70
CA SER A 374 0.15 -1.73 -13.72
C SER A 374 -0.85 -2.41 -14.69
N PRO A 375 -0.46 -2.83 -15.91
CA PRO A 375 -1.34 -3.63 -16.78
C PRO A 375 -1.71 -4.99 -16.17
N LEU A 376 -0.75 -5.69 -15.54
CA LEU A 376 -0.98 -6.99 -14.90
C LEU A 376 -2.01 -6.84 -13.78
N LEU A 377 -1.81 -5.90 -12.86
CA LEU A 377 -2.70 -5.67 -11.72
C LEU A 377 -4.11 -5.21 -12.13
N LYS A 378 -4.28 -4.61 -13.32
CA LYS A 378 -5.60 -4.24 -13.86
C LYS A 378 -6.38 -5.45 -14.39
N ILE A 379 -5.72 -6.37 -15.09
CA ILE A 379 -6.39 -7.57 -15.64
C ILE A 379 -6.51 -8.70 -14.62
N ALA A 380 -5.56 -8.81 -13.69
CA ALA A 380 -5.45 -9.91 -12.75
C ALA A 380 -6.75 -10.22 -12.01
N PRO A 381 -7.49 -9.26 -11.42
CA PRO A 381 -8.63 -9.58 -10.56
C PRO A 381 -9.71 -10.43 -11.24
N ASP A 382 -9.88 -10.27 -12.55
CA ASP A 382 -10.93 -10.93 -13.35
C ASP A 382 -10.54 -12.33 -13.88
N LEU A 383 -9.27 -12.72 -13.77
CA LEU A 383 -8.75 -14.02 -14.17
C LEU A 383 -9.11 -15.16 -13.17
N THR A 384 -9.03 -16.39 -13.64
CA THR A 384 -9.12 -17.60 -12.79
C THR A 384 -7.86 -17.80 -11.93
N PRO A 385 -7.90 -18.62 -10.86
CA PRO A 385 -6.74 -18.85 -10.00
C PRO A 385 -5.51 -19.43 -10.73
N ILE A 386 -5.75 -20.23 -11.78
CA ILE A 386 -4.68 -20.83 -12.61
C ILE A 386 -4.00 -19.75 -13.46
N GLU A 387 -4.78 -18.91 -14.15
CA GLU A 387 -4.26 -17.80 -14.94
C GLU A 387 -3.56 -16.75 -14.07
N LYS A 388 -4.11 -16.47 -12.87
CA LYS A 388 -3.46 -15.61 -11.86
C LYS A 388 -2.10 -16.14 -11.44
N LYS A 389 -1.93 -17.46 -11.32
CA LYS A 389 -0.63 -18.06 -10.94
C LYS A 389 0.45 -17.80 -12.00
N GLU A 390 0.12 -17.89 -13.28
CA GLU A 390 1.05 -17.55 -14.36
C GLU A 390 1.38 -16.05 -14.37
N LEU A 391 0.35 -15.21 -14.25
CA LEU A 391 0.53 -13.75 -14.17
C LEU A 391 1.35 -13.32 -12.94
N LYS A 392 1.21 -14.03 -11.81
CA LYS A 392 1.99 -13.86 -10.59
C LYS A 392 3.46 -14.17 -10.82
N ILE A 393 3.80 -15.21 -11.59
CA ILE A 393 5.20 -15.51 -11.97
C ILE A 393 5.81 -14.35 -12.77
N GLN A 394 5.08 -13.79 -13.74
CA GLN A 394 5.54 -12.62 -14.49
C GLN A 394 5.69 -11.37 -13.59
N TYR A 395 4.73 -11.12 -12.72
CA TYR A 395 4.76 -10.00 -11.77
C TYR A 395 5.95 -10.10 -10.79
N LEU A 396 6.21 -11.29 -10.24
CA LEU A 396 7.34 -11.54 -9.35
C LEU A 396 8.68 -11.46 -10.08
N LYS A 397 8.74 -11.88 -11.35
CA LYS A 397 9.91 -11.68 -12.21
C LYS A 397 10.26 -10.19 -12.33
N TYR A 398 9.30 -9.32 -12.62
CA TYR A 398 9.55 -7.87 -12.67
C TYR A 398 9.97 -7.31 -11.29
N GLY A 399 9.43 -7.86 -10.19
CA GLY A 399 9.87 -7.49 -8.83
C GLY A 399 11.32 -7.88 -8.53
N GLN A 400 11.75 -9.06 -8.98
CA GLN A 400 13.12 -9.54 -8.87
C GLN A 400 14.08 -8.70 -9.74
N GLU A 401 13.72 -8.42 -10.99
CA GLU A 401 14.49 -7.54 -11.88
C GLU A 401 14.63 -6.11 -11.31
N PHE A 402 13.57 -5.57 -10.69
CA PHE A 402 13.60 -4.28 -10.00
C PHE A 402 14.54 -4.31 -8.79
N LYS A 403 14.45 -5.36 -7.95
CA LYS A 403 15.38 -5.57 -6.83
C LYS A 403 16.84 -5.62 -7.29
N GLU A 404 17.13 -6.36 -8.36
CA GLU A 404 18.49 -6.46 -8.91
C GLU A 404 19.02 -5.11 -9.41
N ARG A 405 18.16 -4.27 -10.02
CA ARG A 405 18.53 -2.89 -10.40
C ARG A 405 18.84 -2.03 -9.17
N ILE A 406 18.02 -2.08 -8.12
CA ILE A 406 18.29 -1.39 -6.85
C ILE A 406 19.62 -1.86 -6.23
N ASP A 407 19.86 -3.16 -6.20
CA ASP A 407 21.10 -3.76 -5.66
C ASP A 407 22.34 -3.38 -6.49
N ILE A 408 22.20 -3.06 -7.78
CA ILE A 408 23.27 -2.49 -8.62
C ILE A 408 23.52 -1.02 -8.29
N VAL A 409 22.46 -0.20 -8.29
CA VAL A 409 22.55 1.25 -8.09
C VAL A 409 23.06 1.59 -6.69
N THR A 410 22.74 0.78 -5.68
CA THR A 410 23.02 1.10 -4.27
C THR A 410 24.23 0.38 -3.66
N ARG A 411 25.08 -0.27 -4.48
CA ARG A 411 26.30 -0.98 -3.99
C ARG A 411 27.24 -0.10 -3.16
N ASN A 412 27.31 1.19 -3.45
CA ASN A 412 28.21 2.10 -2.75
C ASN A 412 27.52 2.77 -1.55
N ARG A 413 27.61 2.10 -0.39
CA ARG A 413 27.03 2.53 0.89
C ARG A 413 27.40 3.96 1.33
N SER A 414 28.53 4.52 0.88
CA SER A 414 29.01 5.83 1.36
C SER A 414 28.10 7.01 0.99
N ILE A 415 27.14 6.81 0.09
CA ILE A 415 26.33 7.86 -0.54
C ILE A 415 25.05 8.17 0.27
N PHE A 416 24.55 7.24 1.08
CA PHE A 416 23.30 7.42 1.83
C PHE A 416 23.48 8.31 3.07
N PRO A 417 22.56 9.28 3.33
CA PRO A 417 22.57 10.10 4.53
C PRO A 417 22.16 9.26 5.75
N GLY A 418 22.45 9.75 6.96
CA GLY A 418 22.10 9.06 8.20
C GLY A 418 20.58 8.82 8.36
N LYS A 419 19.77 9.74 7.83
CA LYS A 419 18.30 9.68 7.77
C LYS A 419 17.79 10.43 6.52
N MET A 420 16.72 9.92 5.90
CA MET A 420 15.89 10.64 4.91
C MET A 420 14.49 10.85 5.48
N GLU A 421 13.90 12.04 5.37
CA GLU A 421 12.55 12.36 5.90
C GLU A 421 11.42 11.90 4.97
N ILE A 422 11.35 10.59 4.73
CA ILE A 422 10.48 9.97 3.72
C ILE A 422 8.99 10.29 3.89
N LEU A 423 8.48 10.43 5.12
CA LEU A 423 7.06 10.75 5.34
C LEU A 423 6.75 12.21 5.00
N ALA A 424 7.63 13.15 5.38
CA ALA A 424 7.48 14.55 5.03
C ALA A 424 7.55 14.74 3.50
N TYR A 425 8.46 14.02 2.84
CA TYR A 425 8.61 14.03 1.39
C TYR A 425 7.39 13.42 0.69
N ALA A 426 6.87 12.28 1.16
CA ALA A 426 5.67 11.65 0.58
C ALA A 426 4.40 12.52 0.73
N LYS A 427 4.23 13.20 1.87
CA LYS A 427 3.15 14.18 2.07
C LYS A 427 3.25 15.34 1.08
N PHE A 428 4.44 15.90 0.90
CA PHE A 428 4.73 16.93 -0.09
C PHE A 428 4.36 16.48 -1.51
N ILE A 429 4.81 15.30 -1.93
CA ILE A 429 4.49 14.72 -3.24
C ILE A 429 2.98 14.51 -3.40
N ASN A 430 2.27 14.02 -2.38
CA ASN A 430 0.82 13.85 -2.44
C ASN A 430 0.08 15.19 -2.58
N SER A 431 0.44 16.21 -1.79
CA SER A 431 -0.28 17.48 -1.76
C SER A 431 -0.03 18.37 -2.98
N ASP A 432 1.17 18.33 -3.55
CA ASP A 432 1.56 19.25 -4.64
C ASP A 432 1.55 18.61 -6.05
N PHE A 433 1.62 17.27 -6.14
CA PHE A 433 1.66 16.55 -7.43
C PHE A 433 0.52 15.54 -7.64
N ASP A 434 -0.30 15.26 -6.61
CA ASP A 434 -1.41 14.28 -6.66
C ASP A 434 -1.02 12.88 -7.16
N ILE A 435 0.26 12.47 -6.98
CA ILE A 435 0.78 11.21 -7.54
C ILE A 435 0.09 9.98 -6.94
N PHE A 436 -0.24 10.03 -5.65
CA PHE A 436 -0.87 8.92 -4.96
C PHE A 436 -2.41 9.02 -4.94
N ASN A 437 -2.97 10.23 -5.03
CA ASN A 437 -4.40 10.52 -4.84
C ASN A 437 -4.98 9.78 -3.63
N GLN A 438 -4.28 9.89 -2.50
CA GLN A 438 -4.62 9.25 -1.23
C GLN A 438 -4.88 10.27 -0.13
N ASP A 439 -5.74 9.88 0.81
CA ASP A 439 -5.91 10.60 2.06
C ASP A 439 -4.58 10.68 2.84
N VAL A 440 -4.30 11.85 3.43
CA VAL A 440 -3.03 12.10 4.14
C VAL A 440 -2.89 11.22 5.39
N THR A 441 -4.00 10.90 6.06
CA THR A 441 -4.06 9.99 7.21
C THR A 441 -3.72 8.57 6.77
N PHE A 442 -4.28 8.11 5.64
CA PHE A 442 -3.94 6.80 5.07
C PHE A 442 -2.46 6.70 4.69
N LEU A 443 -1.87 7.76 4.14
CA LEU A 443 -0.42 7.81 3.89
C LEU A 443 0.39 7.73 5.19
N GLU A 444 0.02 8.46 6.24
CA GLU A 444 0.70 8.33 7.54
C GLU A 444 0.66 6.89 8.10
N THR A 445 -0.49 6.24 7.96
CA THR A 445 -0.71 4.86 8.40
C THR A 445 0.07 3.85 7.55
N ILE A 446 0.20 4.02 6.23
CA ILE A 446 1.11 3.20 5.40
C ILE A 446 2.57 3.33 5.87
N PHE A 447 3.00 4.52 6.29
CA PHE A 447 4.37 4.70 6.82
C PHE A 447 4.55 4.09 8.22
N ASN A 448 3.48 3.80 8.97
CA ASN A 448 3.54 2.90 10.11
C ASN A 448 3.74 1.43 9.67
N VAL A 449 3.14 0.98 8.57
CA VAL A 449 3.36 -0.37 8.01
C VAL A 449 4.83 -0.61 7.63
N LYS A 450 5.56 0.41 7.17
CA LYS A 450 7.03 0.34 6.94
C LYS A 450 7.80 -0.18 8.18
N LYS A 451 7.36 0.14 9.40
CA LYS A 451 7.97 -0.38 10.64
C LYS A 451 7.83 -1.91 10.79
N LEU A 452 6.77 -2.52 10.25
CA LEU A 452 6.58 -3.99 10.26
C LEU A 452 7.67 -4.70 9.46
N PHE A 453 8.10 -4.12 8.35
CA PHE A 453 9.05 -4.77 7.43
C PHE A 453 10.51 -4.29 7.62
N ALA A 454 10.71 -3.08 8.14
CA ALA A 454 12.04 -2.46 8.27
C ALA A 454 12.45 -2.13 9.72
N GLY A 455 11.52 -1.99 10.65
CA GLY A 455 11.74 -1.37 11.96
C GLY A 455 11.90 0.16 11.91
N GLY A 456 12.40 0.74 12.99
CA GLY A 456 12.75 2.16 13.05
C GLY A 456 11.56 3.11 13.28
N GLN A 457 11.70 4.35 12.81
CA GLN A 457 10.66 5.41 12.90
C GLN A 457 9.81 5.45 11.60
N LYS A 458 8.60 6.06 11.64
CA LYS A 458 7.75 6.19 10.42
C LYS A 458 8.21 7.38 9.57
N GLU A 459 8.77 8.38 10.23
CA GLU A 459 9.18 9.68 9.71
C GLU A 459 10.37 9.55 8.77
N TYR A 460 11.33 8.68 9.14
CA TYR A 460 12.63 8.57 8.52
C TYR A 460 12.86 7.21 7.85
N LEU A 461 13.80 7.17 6.92
CA LEU A 461 14.43 5.96 6.39
C LEU A 461 15.94 6.02 6.62
N THR A 462 16.49 4.99 7.26
CA THR A 462 17.93 4.79 7.38
C THR A 462 18.43 3.77 6.35
N TRP A 463 19.72 3.79 5.98
CA TRP A 463 20.28 2.81 5.05
C TRP A 463 20.01 1.33 5.45
N PRO A 464 20.21 0.89 6.71
CA PRO A 464 19.88 -0.48 7.11
C PRO A 464 18.39 -0.83 6.99
N GLU A 465 17.48 0.14 7.15
CA GLU A 465 16.05 -0.05 6.94
C GLU A 465 15.72 -0.21 5.45
N PHE A 466 16.33 0.61 4.58
CA PHE A 466 16.20 0.49 3.14
C PHE A 466 16.68 -0.87 2.65
N GLN A 467 17.87 -1.33 3.07
CA GLN A 467 18.36 -2.67 2.70
C GLN A 467 17.37 -3.78 3.08
N ARG A 468 16.80 -3.75 4.31
CA ARG A 468 15.78 -4.73 4.72
C ARG A 468 14.53 -4.68 3.84
N LEU A 469 14.07 -3.49 3.42
CA LEU A 469 12.95 -3.36 2.49
C LEU A 469 13.29 -3.95 1.11
N VAL A 470 14.49 -3.69 0.57
CA VAL A 470 14.93 -4.21 -0.73
C VAL A 470 15.10 -5.73 -0.68
N GLU A 471 15.73 -6.27 0.36
CA GLU A 471 15.88 -7.71 0.58
C GLU A 471 14.52 -8.44 0.55
N ARG A 472 13.51 -7.84 1.19
CA ARG A 472 12.16 -8.36 1.41
C ARG A 472 11.17 -8.01 0.29
N SER A 473 11.51 -7.06 -0.57
CA SER A 473 10.61 -6.44 -1.57
C SER A 473 9.82 -7.46 -2.40
N VAL A 474 10.46 -8.53 -2.89
CA VAL A 474 9.80 -9.56 -3.70
C VAL A 474 8.71 -10.32 -2.92
N LYS A 475 8.97 -10.70 -1.64
CA LYS A 475 7.94 -11.31 -0.77
C LYS A 475 6.83 -10.31 -0.40
N ILE A 476 7.17 -9.03 -0.25
CA ILE A 476 6.19 -7.97 0.01
C ILE A 476 5.26 -7.80 -1.19
N SER A 477 5.83 -7.72 -2.39
CA SER A 477 5.09 -7.69 -3.66
C SER A 477 4.23 -8.95 -3.83
N GLU A 478 4.71 -10.13 -3.41
CA GLU A 478 3.97 -11.38 -3.50
C GLU A 478 2.63 -11.33 -2.76
N PHE A 479 2.64 -11.01 -1.45
CA PHE A 479 1.40 -10.94 -0.69
C PHE A 479 0.50 -9.79 -1.20
N PHE A 480 1.10 -8.69 -1.67
CA PHE A 480 0.36 -7.55 -2.20
C PHE A 480 -0.39 -7.91 -3.49
N PHE A 481 0.23 -8.69 -4.39
CA PHE A 481 -0.44 -9.24 -5.56
C PHE A 481 -1.61 -10.14 -5.18
N ASP A 482 -1.39 -11.11 -4.29
CA ASP A 482 -2.43 -12.05 -3.86
C ASP A 482 -3.62 -11.31 -3.22
N PHE A 483 -3.35 -10.30 -2.39
CA PHE A 483 -4.38 -9.49 -1.74
C PHE A 483 -5.15 -8.60 -2.74
N MET A 484 -4.44 -7.81 -3.55
CA MET A 484 -5.05 -6.83 -4.45
C MET A 484 -5.81 -7.47 -5.62
N THR A 485 -5.51 -8.72 -5.96
CA THR A 485 -6.14 -9.46 -7.08
C THR A 485 -7.19 -10.45 -6.62
N TYR A 486 -7.46 -10.54 -5.32
CA TYR A 486 -8.50 -11.39 -4.77
C TYR A 486 -9.92 -10.90 -5.13
N LYS A 487 -10.72 -11.79 -5.72
CA LYS A 487 -12.16 -11.60 -5.99
C LYS A 487 -12.88 -12.89 -5.63
N LYS A 488 -13.80 -12.85 -4.66
CA LYS A 488 -14.36 -14.06 -4.04
C LYS A 488 -15.10 -14.98 -5.03
N ASP A 489 -15.71 -14.41 -6.06
CA ASP A 489 -16.40 -15.11 -7.15
C ASP A 489 -15.47 -15.91 -8.08
N LYS A 490 -14.16 -15.63 -8.05
CA LYS A 490 -13.15 -16.29 -8.90
C LYS A 490 -12.46 -17.49 -8.24
N TYR A 491 -12.59 -17.66 -6.93
CA TYR A 491 -11.87 -18.69 -6.16
C TYR A 491 -12.85 -19.72 -5.59
N THR A 492 -12.48 -21.00 -5.60
CA THR A 492 -13.19 -21.97 -4.74
C THR A 492 -12.94 -21.63 -3.27
N ASN A 493 -13.70 -22.23 -2.35
CA ASN A 493 -13.45 -22.04 -0.93
C ASN A 493 -12.08 -22.59 -0.52
N ALA A 494 -11.65 -23.75 -1.05
CA ALA A 494 -10.31 -24.29 -0.83
C ALA A 494 -9.22 -23.29 -1.26
N ASP A 495 -9.28 -22.79 -2.51
CA ASP A 495 -8.30 -21.84 -3.03
C ASP A 495 -8.28 -20.55 -2.22
N SER A 496 -9.45 -20.07 -1.78
CA SER A 496 -9.56 -18.87 -0.94
C SER A 496 -8.86 -19.08 0.42
N TYR A 497 -9.14 -20.18 1.11
CA TYR A 497 -8.56 -20.47 2.41
C TYR A 497 -7.06 -20.74 2.34
N GLN A 498 -6.60 -21.41 1.27
CA GLN A 498 -5.19 -21.57 0.97
C GLN A 498 -4.51 -20.21 0.76
N LEU A 499 -5.08 -19.34 -0.09
CA LEU A 499 -4.51 -18.01 -0.39
C LEU A 499 -4.34 -17.16 0.88
N PHE A 500 -5.35 -17.17 1.77
CA PHE A 500 -5.25 -16.44 3.05
C PHE A 500 -4.21 -17.05 3.99
N LEU A 501 -4.11 -18.38 4.08
CA LEU A 501 -3.09 -19.05 4.87
C LEU A 501 -1.67 -18.75 4.35
N ASP A 502 -1.47 -18.86 3.04
CA ASP A 502 -0.20 -18.59 2.36
C ASP A 502 0.21 -17.12 2.55
N GLY A 503 -0.74 -16.18 2.43
CA GLY A 503 -0.52 -14.75 2.70
C GLY A 503 -0.13 -14.44 4.14
N ILE A 504 -0.79 -15.05 5.14
CA ILE A 504 -0.44 -14.87 6.57
C ILE A 504 0.97 -15.40 6.85
N ILE A 505 1.33 -16.56 6.29
CA ILE A 505 2.68 -17.13 6.41
C ILE A 505 3.71 -16.19 5.76
N GLY A 506 3.45 -15.72 4.55
CA GLY A 506 4.33 -14.78 3.84
C GLY A 506 4.56 -13.47 4.59
N VAL A 507 3.53 -12.90 5.21
CA VAL A 507 3.67 -11.73 6.08
C VAL A 507 4.52 -12.06 7.31
N LEU A 508 4.22 -13.14 8.04
CA LEU A 508 4.97 -13.57 9.24
C LEU A 508 6.47 -13.74 8.96
N GLU A 509 6.83 -14.42 7.87
CA GLU A 509 8.23 -14.62 7.45
C GLU A 509 8.96 -13.31 7.09
N THR A 510 8.20 -12.27 6.75
CA THR A 510 8.73 -10.98 6.27
C THR A 510 8.78 -9.91 7.36
N LEU A 511 8.22 -10.18 8.55
CA LEU A 511 8.27 -9.25 9.69
C LEU A 511 9.71 -8.97 10.19
N TYR A 512 9.92 -7.77 10.70
CA TYR A 512 11.16 -7.38 11.36
C TYR A 512 11.22 -7.92 12.79
N THR A 513 12.36 -8.50 13.19
CA THR A 513 12.49 -9.23 14.47
C THR A 513 13.33 -8.50 15.53
N GLY A 514 13.96 -7.37 15.20
CA GLY A 514 14.93 -6.71 16.08
C GLY A 514 14.36 -5.83 17.20
N GLU A 515 13.08 -5.45 17.14
CA GLU A 515 12.45 -4.52 18.10
C GLU A 515 11.06 -5.03 18.55
N LEU A 516 11.01 -6.17 19.25
CA LEU A 516 9.76 -6.88 19.56
C LEU A 516 8.71 -6.04 20.33
N TYR A 517 9.12 -5.25 21.32
CA TYR A 517 8.21 -4.53 22.22
C TYR A 517 7.98 -3.05 21.88
N ARG A 518 8.49 -2.59 20.72
CA ARG A 518 8.32 -1.19 20.28
C ARG A 518 6.90 -0.98 19.74
N PRO A 519 6.20 0.12 20.08
CA PRO A 519 4.95 0.50 19.42
C PRO A 519 5.13 0.71 17.90
N ILE A 520 4.33 0.01 17.10
CA ILE A 520 4.35 0.08 15.63
C ILE A 520 3.10 0.76 15.10
N LEU A 521 1.93 0.23 15.47
CA LEU A 521 0.61 0.63 15.00
C LEU A 521 -0.31 0.93 16.18
N THR A 522 -1.31 1.78 15.97
CA THR A 522 -2.46 1.94 16.86
C THR A 522 -3.66 1.11 16.37
N MET A 523 -4.69 0.97 17.20
CA MET A 523 -5.98 0.42 16.75
C MET A 523 -6.57 1.26 15.60
N ASP A 524 -6.35 2.58 15.66
CA ASP A 524 -6.92 3.53 14.70
C ASP A 524 -6.20 3.42 13.34
N ASP A 525 -4.88 3.21 13.35
CA ASP A 525 -4.13 2.80 12.15
C ASP A 525 -4.70 1.51 11.51
N LEU A 526 -4.95 0.47 12.32
CA LEU A 526 -5.50 -0.79 11.80
C LEU A 526 -6.90 -0.59 11.20
N ILE A 527 -7.72 0.26 11.81
CA ILE A 527 -9.05 0.61 11.29
C ILE A 527 -8.92 1.41 9.99
N ILE A 528 -8.03 2.39 9.90
CA ILE A 528 -7.77 3.16 8.67
C ILE A 528 -7.37 2.23 7.51
N VAL A 529 -6.44 1.29 7.76
CA VAL A 529 -6.10 0.24 6.77
C VAL A 529 -7.32 -0.60 6.42
N ALA A 530 -8.04 -1.13 7.42
CA ALA A 530 -9.19 -2.00 7.18
C ALA A 530 -10.34 -1.29 6.42
N LYS A 531 -10.61 -0.02 6.71
CA LYS A 531 -11.58 0.81 5.98
C LYS A 531 -11.21 0.93 4.51
N HIS A 532 -9.96 1.29 4.22
CA HIS A 532 -9.47 1.45 2.85
C HIS A 532 -9.52 0.13 2.06
N LEU A 533 -9.10 -0.98 2.67
CA LEU A 533 -9.03 -2.28 2.01
C LEU A 533 -10.41 -2.95 1.87
N LEU A 534 -11.28 -2.87 2.88
CA LEU A 534 -12.59 -3.53 2.90
C LEU A 534 -13.73 -2.67 2.34
N LYS A 535 -13.49 -1.35 2.13
CA LYS A 535 -14.49 -0.36 1.69
C LYS A 535 -15.73 -0.34 2.60
N LYS A 536 -15.49 -0.27 3.91
CA LYS A 536 -16.50 -0.26 4.98
C LYS A 536 -16.18 0.79 6.02
N ASP A 537 -17.06 1.77 6.21
CA ASP A 537 -16.84 2.90 7.12
C ASP A 537 -17.24 2.63 8.58
N ASP A 538 -17.98 1.55 8.82
CA ASP A 538 -18.57 1.17 10.11
C ASP A 538 -17.60 0.47 11.10
N LEU A 539 -16.39 0.13 10.65
CA LEU A 539 -15.41 -0.64 11.43
C LEU A 539 -14.96 0.02 12.74
N GLU A 540 -15.15 1.33 12.89
CA GLU A 540 -14.87 2.06 14.14
C GLU A 540 -15.72 1.58 15.32
N ALA A 541 -16.94 1.08 15.06
CA ALA A 541 -17.81 0.52 16.10
C ALA A 541 -17.17 -0.66 16.84
N PHE A 542 -16.25 -1.39 16.20
CA PHE A 542 -15.58 -2.55 16.79
C PHE A 542 -14.30 -2.20 17.56
N ALA A 543 -13.78 -0.97 17.42
CA ALA A 543 -12.53 -0.53 18.03
C ALA A 543 -12.44 -0.77 19.56
N PRO A 544 -13.49 -0.48 20.37
CA PRO A 544 -13.39 -0.64 21.81
C PRO A 544 -13.32 -2.11 22.22
N THR A 545 -14.13 -2.97 21.59
CA THR A 545 -14.11 -4.42 21.84
C THR A 545 -12.79 -5.05 21.43
N LEU A 546 -12.25 -4.70 20.24
CA LEU A 546 -10.94 -5.16 19.80
C LEU A 546 -9.83 -4.72 20.77
N ALA A 547 -9.92 -3.51 21.33
CA ALA A 547 -8.94 -3.02 22.29
C ALA A 547 -8.99 -3.78 23.63
N ILE A 548 -10.18 -4.14 24.12
CA ILE A 548 -10.35 -4.97 25.33
C ILE A 548 -9.81 -6.38 25.09
N ILE A 549 -10.15 -7.00 23.96
CA ILE A 549 -9.65 -8.32 23.57
C ILE A 549 -8.13 -8.30 23.50
N LYS A 550 -7.53 -7.35 22.78
CA LYS A 550 -6.07 -7.21 22.66
C LYS A 550 -5.40 -7.05 24.03
N ALA A 551 -5.92 -6.15 24.87
CA ALA A 551 -5.35 -5.86 26.19
C ALA A 551 -5.32 -7.07 27.12
N ARG A 552 -6.32 -7.96 27.06
CA ARG A 552 -6.40 -9.14 27.92
C ARG A 552 -5.79 -10.40 27.32
N TRP A 553 -5.87 -10.59 26.00
CA TRP A 553 -5.37 -11.79 25.31
C TRP A 553 -3.87 -11.76 25.09
N VAL A 554 -3.38 -10.64 24.54
CA VAL A 554 -1.99 -10.43 24.16
C VAL A 554 -1.27 -9.71 25.29
N GLY A 555 -1.90 -8.67 25.84
CA GLY A 555 -1.35 -7.85 26.91
C GLY A 555 -1.02 -6.42 26.50
N GLY A 556 -0.45 -5.67 27.44
CA GLY A 556 -0.07 -4.28 27.26
C GLY A 556 -1.26 -3.35 26.99
N TYR A 557 -1.00 -2.21 26.35
CA TYR A 557 -2.03 -1.22 26.03
C TYR A 557 -2.95 -1.71 24.91
N GLY A 558 -4.27 -1.69 25.13
CA GLY A 558 -5.26 -2.26 24.21
C GLY A 558 -5.35 -1.58 22.83
N ARG A 559 -5.04 -0.28 22.74
CA ARG A 559 -5.06 0.48 21.47
C ARG A 559 -3.69 0.62 20.80
N VAL A 560 -2.65 -0.06 21.30
CA VAL A 560 -1.29 0.01 20.76
C VAL A 560 -0.77 -1.40 20.47
N PHE A 561 -0.22 -1.59 19.27
CA PHE A 561 0.35 -2.85 18.81
C PHE A 561 1.87 -2.74 18.69
N THR A 562 2.57 -3.60 19.42
CA THR A 562 4.00 -3.87 19.27
C THR A 562 4.25 -4.91 18.17
N MET A 563 5.50 -5.12 17.76
CA MET A 563 5.82 -6.21 16.83
C MET A 563 5.41 -7.58 17.38
N TRP A 564 5.65 -7.83 18.68
CA TRP A 564 5.27 -9.06 19.34
C TRP A 564 3.75 -9.26 19.37
N ASP A 565 2.99 -8.18 19.53
CA ASP A 565 1.53 -8.23 19.45
C ASP A 565 1.07 -8.65 18.04
N ILE A 566 1.65 -8.05 16.99
CA ILE A 566 1.33 -8.38 15.60
C ILE A 566 1.74 -9.82 15.25
N GLN A 567 2.90 -10.29 15.71
CA GLN A 567 3.34 -11.68 15.55
C GLN A 567 2.40 -12.67 16.25
N THR A 568 1.98 -12.38 17.48
CA THR A 568 1.01 -13.21 18.22
C THR A 568 -0.33 -13.28 17.48
N VAL A 569 -0.88 -12.13 17.09
CA VAL A 569 -2.16 -12.04 16.35
C VAL A 569 -2.09 -12.81 15.02
N LEU A 570 -1.02 -12.65 14.24
CA LEU A 570 -0.86 -13.34 12.95
C LEU A 570 -0.57 -14.84 13.11
N SER A 571 0.13 -15.28 14.16
CA SER A 571 0.34 -16.70 14.47
C SER A 571 -0.97 -17.42 14.84
N GLU A 572 -1.87 -16.72 15.52
CA GLU A 572 -3.17 -17.25 15.90
C GLU A 572 -4.16 -17.20 14.72
N ALA A 573 -4.09 -16.17 13.88
CA ALA A 573 -4.77 -16.15 12.58
C ALA A 573 -4.28 -17.29 11.66
N LYS A 574 -2.96 -17.55 11.60
CA LYS A 574 -2.39 -18.71 10.89
C LYS A 574 -3.04 -20.00 11.41
N SER A 575 -3.04 -20.19 12.73
CA SER A 575 -3.60 -21.39 13.37
C SER A 575 -5.08 -21.61 13.04
N LEU A 576 -5.87 -20.53 12.94
CA LEU A 576 -7.26 -20.55 12.48
C LEU A 576 -7.38 -20.92 10.99
N PHE A 577 -6.61 -20.28 10.10
CA PHE A 577 -6.70 -20.55 8.67
C PHE A 577 -6.17 -21.94 8.29
N GLU A 578 -5.22 -22.51 9.04
CA GLU A 578 -4.86 -23.92 8.96
C GLU A 578 -6.04 -24.83 9.27
N GLU A 579 -6.80 -24.56 10.34
CA GLU A 579 -7.98 -25.34 10.71
C GLU A 579 -9.11 -25.20 9.68
N ILE A 580 -9.41 -23.98 9.22
CA ILE A 580 -10.41 -23.73 8.18
C ILE A 580 -10.06 -24.47 6.89
N TYR A 581 -8.81 -24.37 6.42
CA TYR A 581 -8.36 -25.02 5.19
C TYR A 581 -8.37 -26.55 5.34
N PHE A 582 -7.81 -27.09 6.44
CA PHE A 582 -7.82 -28.52 6.74
C PHE A 582 -9.25 -29.07 6.79
N ASN A 583 -10.14 -28.47 7.59
CA ASN A 583 -11.52 -28.92 7.73
C ASN A 583 -12.27 -28.94 6.38
N TYR A 584 -12.00 -27.97 5.50
CA TYR A 584 -12.62 -27.91 4.17
C TYR A 584 -12.11 -29.01 3.23
N ILE A 585 -10.79 -29.16 3.05
CA ILE A 585 -10.23 -30.19 2.14
C ILE A 585 -10.48 -31.61 2.65
N THR A 586 -10.42 -31.81 3.98
CA THR A 586 -10.75 -33.09 4.60
C THR A 586 -12.22 -33.43 4.37
N TYR A 587 -13.15 -32.47 4.48
CA TYR A 587 -14.55 -32.72 4.12
C TYR A 587 -14.71 -33.22 2.69
N GLN A 588 -14.06 -32.57 1.71
CA GLN A 588 -14.20 -32.92 0.29
C GLN A 588 -13.80 -34.38 0.02
N VAL A 589 -12.76 -34.89 0.70
CA VAL A 589 -12.28 -36.27 0.53
C VAL A 589 -13.16 -37.32 1.20
N TYR A 590 -13.88 -36.96 2.27
CA TYR A 590 -14.83 -37.84 2.95
C TYR A 590 -16.29 -37.44 2.69
N GLU A 591 -16.57 -36.70 1.61
CA GLU A 591 -17.91 -36.15 1.37
C GLU A 591 -18.98 -37.26 1.33
N LYS A 592 -18.64 -38.42 0.75
CA LYS A 592 -19.52 -39.59 0.68
C LYS A 592 -19.84 -40.17 2.06
N GLU A 593 -18.85 -40.27 2.93
CA GLU A 593 -18.97 -40.78 4.30
C GLU A 593 -19.71 -39.76 5.20
N LEU A 594 -19.41 -38.47 5.04
CA LEU A 594 -19.98 -37.38 5.84
C LEU A 594 -21.41 -36.99 5.44
N SER A 595 -21.79 -37.21 4.18
CA SER A 595 -23.16 -37.06 3.65
C SER A 595 -24.14 -38.09 4.19
N THR A 596 -23.69 -39.08 4.97
CA THR A 596 -24.59 -40.01 5.65
C THR A 596 -25.40 -39.28 6.73
N GLU A 597 -26.72 -39.49 6.72
CA GLU A 597 -27.66 -38.82 7.64
C GLU A 597 -27.52 -39.28 9.11
N GLY A 598 -26.63 -40.23 9.40
CA GLY A 598 -26.41 -40.80 10.73
C GLY A 598 -25.21 -40.20 11.49
N PRO A 599 -24.97 -40.66 12.73
CA PRO A 599 -23.74 -40.34 13.46
C PRO A 599 -22.53 -41.04 12.83
N VAL A 600 -21.48 -40.28 12.56
CA VAL A 600 -20.15 -40.81 12.19
C VAL A 600 -19.40 -41.14 13.48
N ARG A 601 -18.75 -42.31 13.54
CA ARG A 601 -17.99 -42.75 14.71
C ARG A 601 -16.48 -42.64 14.52
N ASP A 602 -15.99 -42.93 13.33
CA ASP A 602 -14.59 -42.84 12.94
C ASP A 602 -14.49 -42.62 11.41
N LEU A 603 -13.32 -42.19 10.95
CA LEU A 603 -12.93 -42.11 9.54
C LEU A 603 -11.54 -42.72 9.35
N GLU A 604 -11.44 -43.66 8.41
CA GLU A 604 -10.17 -44.23 7.97
C GLU A 604 -9.21 -43.12 7.49
N TYR A 605 -7.95 -43.18 7.88
CA TYR A 605 -6.97 -42.15 7.53
C TYR A 605 -6.49 -42.27 6.07
N ARG A 606 -6.91 -41.31 5.25
CA ARG A 606 -6.33 -41.01 3.93
C ARG A 606 -5.34 -39.85 4.07
N HIS A 607 -4.09 -40.06 3.67
CA HIS A 607 -3.10 -38.99 3.57
C HIS A 607 -3.32 -38.21 2.26
N LEU A 608 -3.38 -36.89 2.35
CA LEU A 608 -3.55 -36.00 1.20
C LEU A 608 -2.23 -35.27 0.89
N PRO A 609 -1.89 -35.03 -0.39
CA PRO A 609 -0.72 -34.22 -0.76
C PRO A 609 -0.68 -32.87 -0.04
N GLU A 610 -1.84 -32.23 0.14
CA GLU A 610 -2.03 -30.97 0.84
C GLU A 610 -1.61 -31.04 2.32
N TYR A 611 -1.67 -32.23 2.94
CA TYR A 611 -1.26 -32.39 4.35
C TYR A 611 0.25 -32.26 4.54
N SER A 612 1.06 -32.46 3.49
CA SER A 612 2.52 -32.38 3.56
C SER A 612 3.08 -31.02 4.03
N ARG A 613 2.24 -29.97 4.01
CA ARG A 613 2.59 -28.62 4.48
C ARG A 613 2.65 -28.44 6.00
N TRP A 614 2.20 -29.44 6.77
CA TRP A 614 2.17 -29.39 8.24
C TRP A 614 3.06 -30.49 8.86
N SER A 615 3.53 -30.25 10.08
CA SER A 615 4.20 -31.30 10.87
C SER A 615 3.21 -32.40 11.26
N ALA A 616 3.72 -33.62 11.50
CA ALA A 616 2.90 -34.76 11.91
C ALA A 616 2.06 -34.47 13.18
N ASP A 617 2.63 -33.74 14.15
CA ASP A 617 1.93 -33.32 15.37
C ASP A 617 0.79 -32.33 15.07
N ARG A 618 1.00 -31.39 14.15
CA ARG A 618 -0.04 -30.43 13.75
C ARG A 618 -1.15 -31.10 12.95
N ILE A 619 -0.83 -32.05 12.06
CA ILE A 619 -1.83 -32.90 11.38
C ILE A 619 -2.64 -33.69 12.41
N LYS A 620 -2.00 -34.22 13.45
CA LYS A 620 -2.68 -34.94 14.54
C LYS A 620 -3.65 -34.03 15.29
N GLU A 621 -3.25 -32.82 15.66
CA GLU A 621 -4.12 -31.83 16.32
C GLU A 621 -5.32 -31.45 15.43
N LEU A 622 -5.06 -31.07 14.17
CA LEU A 622 -6.09 -30.69 13.19
C LEU A 622 -7.08 -31.85 12.95
N ARG A 623 -6.59 -33.08 12.79
CA ARG A 623 -7.43 -34.28 12.66
C ARG A 623 -8.24 -34.53 13.92
N THR A 624 -7.66 -34.40 15.12
CA THR A 624 -8.41 -34.57 16.37
C THR A 624 -9.56 -33.59 16.46
N ASN A 625 -9.34 -32.31 16.13
CA ASN A 625 -10.39 -31.29 16.14
C ASN A 625 -11.48 -31.59 15.09
N PHE A 626 -11.11 -31.93 13.84
CA PHE A 626 -12.05 -32.33 12.80
C PHE A 626 -12.89 -33.56 13.21
N MET A 627 -12.25 -34.58 13.78
CA MET A 627 -12.92 -35.79 14.27
C MET A 627 -13.90 -35.47 15.40
N GLU A 628 -13.54 -34.60 16.36
CA GLU A 628 -14.48 -34.12 17.38
C GLU A 628 -15.69 -33.43 16.76
N ILE A 629 -15.49 -32.55 15.77
CA ILE A 629 -16.59 -31.83 15.10
C ILE A 629 -17.57 -32.83 14.46
N ILE A 630 -17.10 -33.75 13.62
CA ILE A 630 -18.00 -34.64 12.85
C ILE A 630 -18.68 -35.74 13.69
N THR A 631 -18.07 -36.14 14.81
CA THR A 631 -18.56 -37.21 15.70
C THR A 631 -19.48 -36.69 16.80
N LYS A 632 -19.18 -35.51 17.37
CA LYS A 632 -19.98 -34.92 18.44
C LYS A 632 -21.19 -34.18 17.88
N PHE A 633 -20.99 -33.24 16.95
CA PHE A 633 -22.00 -32.23 16.60
C PHE A 633 -23.11 -32.79 15.72
N ARG A 634 -24.32 -32.26 15.90
CA ARG A 634 -25.50 -32.60 15.07
C ARG A 634 -25.94 -31.45 14.17
N PHE A 635 -25.72 -30.20 14.61
CA PHE A 635 -26.24 -29.02 13.97
C PHE A 635 -25.18 -28.34 13.10
N PHE A 636 -25.36 -28.43 11.78
CA PHE A 636 -24.50 -27.81 10.79
C PHE A 636 -25.33 -26.90 9.89
N ARG A 637 -24.84 -25.67 9.65
CA ARG A 637 -25.47 -24.74 8.70
C ARG A 637 -25.19 -25.19 7.26
N ASP A 638 -26.21 -25.19 6.41
CA ASP A 638 -26.06 -25.46 4.98
C ASP A 638 -25.76 -24.17 4.19
N ASP A 639 -25.63 -24.29 2.86
CA ASP A 639 -25.31 -23.14 2.00
C ASP A 639 -26.41 -22.06 2.01
N LYS A 640 -27.65 -22.44 2.34
CA LYS A 640 -28.76 -21.50 2.59
C LYS A 640 -28.73 -20.89 3.99
N GLN A 641 -27.65 -21.11 4.74
CA GLN A 641 -27.40 -20.62 6.10
C GLN A 641 -28.37 -21.15 7.15
N MET A 642 -29.02 -22.30 6.90
CA MET A 642 -30.02 -22.91 7.78
C MET A 642 -29.50 -24.22 8.40
N ILE A 643 -29.97 -24.56 9.59
CA ILE A 643 -29.71 -25.84 10.25
C ILE A 643 -30.93 -26.77 10.05
N LEU A 644 -30.70 -28.07 9.87
CA LEU A 644 -31.76 -29.08 9.85
C LEU A 644 -32.06 -29.56 11.29
N TYR A 645 -33.25 -29.24 11.78
CA TYR A 645 -33.77 -29.68 13.07
C TYR A 645 -34.56 -31.00 12.91
N SER A 646 -33.83 -32.12 12.85
CA SER A 646 -34.42 -33.47 12.72
C SER A 646 -33.55 -34.58 13.36
N GLU A 647 -34.06 -35.81 13.32
CA GLU A 647 -33.31 -37.02 13.69
C GLU A 647 -32.09 -37.28 12.78
N LYS A 648 -32.12 -36.75 11.54
CA LYS A 648 -31.05 -36.83 10.54
C LYS A 648 -30.01 -35.73 10.76
N ILE A 649 -28.74 -36.09 10.67
CA ILE A 649 -27.60 -35.17 10.72
C ILE A 649 -27.20 -34.83 9.28
N LYS A 650 -27.50 -33.60 8.83
CA LYS A 650 -27.05 -33.10 7.53
C LYS A 650 -25.75 -32.30 7.71
N ARG A 651 -24.60 -32.93 7.47
CA ARG A 651 -23.30 -32.25 7.44
C ARG A 651 -23.19 -31.43 6.15
N SER A 652 -22.38 -30.38 6.21
CA SER A 652 -22.01 -29.56 5.05
C SER A 652 -20.56 -29.08 5.23
N PRO A 653 -19.83 -28.77 4.14
CA PRO A 653 -18.45 -28.27 4.26
C PRO A 653 -18.41 -26.94 5.00
N LYS A 654 -19.37 -26.05 4.71
CA LYS A 654 -19.54 -24.76 5.36
C LYS A 654 -19.82 -24.92 6.85
N GLY A 655 -20.74 -25.80 7.22
CA GLY A 655 -21.15 -26.00 8.60
C GLY A 655 -20.01 -26.53 9.46
N ILE A 656 -19.21 -27.48 8.96
CA ILE A 656 -18.05 -28.01 9.69
C ILE A 656 -16.95 -26.95 9.86
N VAL A 657 -16.71 -26.12 8.83
CA VAL A 657 -15.79 -24.97 8.93
C VAL A 657 -16.30 -23.93 9.94
N GLU A 658 -17.60 -23.60 9.93
CA GLU A 658 -18.22 -22.66 10.87
C GLU A 658 -18.17 -23.19 12.32
N THR A 659 -18.44 -24.48 12.56
CA THR A 659 -18.29 -25.09 13.89
C THR A 659 -16.86 -25.02 14.41
N GLY A 660 -15.85 -25.27 13.56
CA GLY A 660 -14.43 -25.08 13.92
C GLY A 660 -14.10 -23.63 14.27
N LEU A 661 -14.57 -22.68 13.45
CA LEU A 661 -14.44 -21.25 13.72
C LEU A 661 -15.06 -20.83 15.06
N PHE A 662 -16.25 -21.35 15.41
CA PHE A 662 -16.88 -21.05 16.71
C PHE A 662 -16.14 -21.68 17.89
N ARG A 663 -15.63 -22.91 17.75
CA ARG A 663 -14.76 -23.57 18.75
C ARG A 663 -13.48 -22.76 18.98
N TRP A 664 -12.83 -22.30 17.91
CA TRP A 664 -11.65 -21.42 17.98
C TRP A 664 -11.97 -20.07 18.63
N ALA A 665 -13.06 -19.41 18.22
CA ALA A 665 -13.48 -18.12 18.76
C ALA A 665 -13.82 -18.22 20.26
N PHE A 666 -14.47 -19.32 20.68
CA PHE A 666 -14.71 -19.58 22.09
C PHE A 666 -13.41 -19.82 22.85
N LYS A 667 -12.49 -20.65 22.33
CA LYS A 667 -11.17 -20.88 22.95
C LYS A 667 -10.41 -19.56 23.20
N LEU A 668 -10.53 -18.59 22.29
CA LEU A 668 -10.00 -17.24 22.48
C LEU A 668 -10.71 -16.49 23.62
N VAL A 669 -12.04 -16.42 23.59
CA VAL A 669 -12.86 -15.70 24.59
C VAL A 669 -12.72 -16.32 25.99
N ALA A 670 -12.84 -17.63 26.12
CA ALA A 670 -12.78 -18.34 27.39
C ALA A 670 -11.38 -18.30 28.03
N LYS A 671 -10.30 -18.18 27.23
CA LYS A 671 -8.95 -17.90 27.74
C LYS A 671 -8.80 -16.47 28.30
N ILE A 672 -9.64 -15.53 27.87
CA ILE A 672 -9.62 -14.12 28.28
C ILE A 672 -10.53 -13.83 29.48
N PHE A 673 -11.72 -14.44 29.49
CA PHE A 673 -12.80 -14.14 30.44
C PHE A 673 -13.13 -15.31 31.36
N GLY A 674 -12.83 -16.55 30.97
CA GLY A 674 -13.28 -17.75 31.67
C GLY A 674 -12.25 -18.38 32.61
N HIS A 675 -12.68 -19.47 33.22
CA HIS A 675 -11.88 -20.28 34.14
C HIS A 675 -11.58 -21.66 33.55
N ALA A 676 -10.58 -22.35 34.10
CA ALA A 676 -10.25 -23.72 33.68
C ALA A 676 -11.30 -24.70 34.22
N ALA A 677 -11.83 -25.56 33.36
CA ALA A 677 -12.83 -26.56 33.71
C ALA A 677 -12.25 -27.57 34.73
N PRO A 678 -12.88 -27.81 35.91
CA PRO A 678 -12.29 -28.58 37.00
C PRO A 678 -11.84 -29.99 36.63
N ASP A 679 -12.61 -30.67 35.77
CA ASP A 679 -12.42 -32.07 35.39
C ASP A 679 -11.84 -32.26 33.98
N LYS A 680 -11.55 -31.17 33.25
CA LYS A 680 -11.21 -31.20 31.81
C LYS A 680 -9.91 -30.42 31.53
N THR A 681 -8.75 -31.08 31.72
CA THR A 681 -7.41 -30.47 31.56
C THR A 681 -7.26 -29.68 30.25
N GLY A 682 -6.99 -28.37 30.36
CA GLY A 682 -6.76 -27.48 29.23
C GLY A 682 -8.02 -26.97 28.52
N GLN A 683 -9.22 -27.30 29.02
CA GLN A 683 -10.48 -26.68 28.59
C GLN A 683 -10.85 -25.53 29.52
N TYR A 684 -11.53 -24.54 28.96
CA TYR A 684 -12.02 -23.36 29.66
C TYR A 684 -13.54 -23.29 29.50
N GLU A 685 -14.21 -22.79 30.53
CA GLU A 685 -15.66 -22.64 30.61
C GLU A 685 -15.99 -21.21 31.11
N LEU A 686 -17.21 -20.71 30.87
CA LEU A 686 -17.68 -19.39 31.32
C LEU A 686 -18.84 -19.54 32.32
N ASN A 687 -18.67 -19.09 33.57
CA ASN A 687 -19.79 -18.94 34.52
C ASN A 687 -20.62 -17.66 34.21
N ILE A 688 -21.66 -17.38 35.01
CA ILE A 688 -22.56 -16.24 34.80
C ILE A 688 -21.82 -14.89 34.84
N GLU A 689 -20.96 -14.66 35.82
CA GLU A 689 -20.21 -13.41 35.96
C GLU A 689 -19.23 -13.19 34.79
N GLU A 690 -18.66 -14.27 34.27
CA GLU A 690 -17.74 -14.28 33.13
C GLU A 690 -18.47 -14.08 31.79
N VAL A 691 -19.70 -14.60 31.67
CA VAL A 691 -20.61 -14.31 30.55
C VAL A 691 -21.00 -12.83 30.55
N ASP A 692 -21.39 -12.26 31.68
CA ASP A 692 -21.73 -10.83 31.79
C ASP A 692 -20.52 -9.94 31.45
N ALA A 693 -19.32 -10.28 31.97
CA ALA A 693 -18.09 -9.58 31.62
C ALA A 693 -17.74 -9.68 30.13
N THR A 694 -18.03 -10.82 29.50
CA THR A 694 -17.86 -11.04 28.05
C THR A 694 -18.85 -10.18 27.27
N LEU A 695 -20.14 -10.23 27.59
CA LEU A 695 -21.18 -9.46 26.90
C LEU A 695 -20.91 -7.95 27.00
N GLN A 696 -20.50 -7.45 28.18
CA GLN A 696 -20.10 -6.04 28.36
C GLN A 696 -18.89 -5.66 27.49
N ALA A 697 -17.88 -6.53 27.37
CA ALA A 697 -16.74 -6.28 26.48
C ALA A 697 -17.14 -6.25 24.98
N PHE A 698 -18.14 -7.04 24.60
CA PHE A 698 -18.69 -7.09 23.25
C PHE A 698 -19.85 -6.10 23.01
N LYS A 699 -20.23 -5.28 24.00
CA LYS A 699 -21.36 -4.34 23.90
C LYS A 699 -21.40 -3.53 22.59
N PRO A 700 -20.33 -2.86 22.12
CA PRO A 700 -20.35 -2.13 20.85
C PRO A 700 -20.68 -3.00 19.63
N VAL A 701 -20.18 -4.24 19.60
CA VAL A 701 -20.49 -5.22 18.54
C VAL A 701 -21.96 -5.62 18.61
N LEU A 702 -22.47 -5.86 19.81
CA LEU A 702 -23.87 -6.25 20.05
C LEU A 702 -24.85 -5.11 19.76
N GLU A 703 -24.48 -3.86 20.04
CA GLU A 703 -25.25 -2.67 19.69
C GLU A 703 -25.30 -2.48 18.16
N TYR A 704 -24.16 -2.62 17.48
CA TYR A 704 -24.08 -2.58 16.01
C TYR A 704 -25.01 -3.62 15.34
N PHE A 705 -25.07 -4.84 15.85
CA PHE A 705 -25.98 -5.88 15.34
C PHE A 705 -27.43 -5.79 15.88
N LYS A 706 -27.76 -4.78 16.69
CA LYS A 706 -29.07 -4.62 17.38
C LYS A 706 -29.44 -5.82 18.29
N LEU A 707 -28.45 -6.44 18.91
CA LEU A 707 -28.57 -7.59 19.84
C LEU A 707 -28.52 -7.19 21.32
N TRP A 708 -27.92 -6.03 21.63
CA TRP A 708 -27.71 -5.56 23.00
C TRP A 708 -29.01 -5.38 23.80
N SER A 709 -28.97 -5.71 25.10
CA SER A 709 -30.07 -5.53 26.05
C SER A 709 -29.73 -4.47 27.09
N ASN A 710 -30.73 -3.68 27.49
CA ASN A 710 -30.61 -2.78 28.63
C ASN A 710 -30.65 -3.53 29.98
N SER A 711 -31.22 -4.74 30.00
CA SER A 711 -31.34 -5.60 31.19
C SER A 711 -30.21 -6.65 31.21
N ILE A 712 -28.98 -6.21 31.47
CA ILE A 712 -27.78 -7.05 31.31
C ILE A 712 -27.84 -8.35 32.13
N ASP A 713 -28.16 -8.31 33.41
CA ASP A 713 -28.18 -9.50 34.28
C ASP A 713 -29.18 -10.58 33.80
N THR A 714 -30.29 -10.15 33.18
CA THR A 714 -31.23 -11.07 32.53
C THR A 714 -30.68 -11.56 31.19
N PHE A 715 -30.00 -10.72 30.43
CA PHE A 715 -29.41 -11.08 29.14
C PHE A 715 -28.25 -12.08 29.26
N GLY A 716 -27.35 -11.90 30.23
CA GLY A 716 -26.29 -12.87 30.55
C GLY A 716 -26.84 -14.19 31.07
N ARG A 717 -27.80 -14.15 32.00
CA ARG A 717 -28.49 -15.35 32.50
C ARG A 717 -29.18 -16.11 31.37
N ASN A 718 -29.87 -15.41 30.48
CA ASN A 718 -30.54 -16.03 29.34
C ASN A 718 -29.54 -16.62 28.35
N THR A 719 -28.42 -15.93 28.09
CA THR A 719 -27.33 -16.43 27.25
C THR A 719 -26.76 -17.74 27.81
N LEU A 720 -26.40 -17.75 29.09
CA LEU A 720 -25.88 -18.93 29.79
C LEU A 720 -26.87 -20.11 29.75
N LEU A 721 -28.11 -19.90 30.19
CA LEU A 721 -29.12 -20.96 30.23
C LEU A 721 -29.47 -21.50 28.85
N LEU A 722 -29.46 -20.66 27.81
CA LEU A 722 -29.72 -21.11 26.44
C LEU A 722 -28.59 -21.98 25.87
N SER A 723 -27.33 -21.71 26.20
CA SER A 723 -26.20 -22.57 25.81
C SER A 723 -26.05 -23.82 26.68
N ASP A 724 -26.27 -23.74 28.00
CA ASP A 724 -26.00 -24.85 28.93
C ASP A 724 -27.14 -25.88 29.01
N LEU A 725 -28.37 -25.55 28.58
CA LEU A 725 -29.52 -26.48 28.74
C LEU A 725 -30.09 -27.04 27.43
N PHE A 726 -30.06 -26.27 26.35
CA PHE A 726 -30.88 -26.56 25.15
C PHE A 726 -30.10 -27.14 23.96
N GLN A 727 -28.78 -27.11 23.99
CA GLN A 727 -27.95 -27.65 22.89
C GLN A 727 -27.87 -29.18 22.96
N SER A 728 -27.38 -29.82 21.90
CA SER A 728 -27.17 -31.28 21.90
C SER A 728 -25.94 -31.70 22.73
N LYS A 729 -25.11 -30.72 23.10
CA LYS A 729 -23.91 -30.87 23.94
C LYS A 729 -24.07 -30.43 25.39
N SER A 730 -25.08 -29.62 25.69
CA SER A 730 -25.46 -29.10 27.02
C SER A 730 -25.31 -30.13 28.14
N ASP A 731 -24.40 -29.94 29.08
CA ASP A 731 -24.21 -30.84 30.22
C ASP A 731 -24.94 -30.40 31.51
N GLY A 732 -25.42 -29.14 31.59
CA GLY A 732 -26.29 -28.64 32.64
C GLY A 732 -25.53 -28.20 33.90
N ASN A 733 -24.26 -27.82 33.74
CA ASN A 733 -23.36 -27.47 34.84
C ASN A 733 -23.41 -25.98 35.25
N LEU A 734 -24.23 -25.17 34.58
CA LEU A 734 -24.34 -23.71 34.72
C LEU A 734 -23.08 -22.92 34.32
N ASN A 735 -22.30 -23.47 33.37
CA ASN A 735 -21.25 -22.76 32.65
C ASN A 735 -21.44 -22.97 31.15
N ILE A 736 -20.85 -22.11 30.32
CA ILE A 736 -20.76 -22.33 28.87
C ILE A 736 -19.47 -23.08 28.55
N GLY A 737 -19.57 -24.27 27.98
CA GLY A 737 -18.47 -25.01 27.37
C GLY A 737 -18.27 -24.70 25.88
N MET A 738 -17.09 -25.04 25.36
CA MET A 738 -16.72 -24.79 23.95
C MET A 738 -17.67 -25.46 22.94
N ASP A 739 -18.11 -26.68 23.23
CA ASP A 739 -19.00 -27.43 22.34
C ASP A 739 -20.45 -26.90 22.36
N GLU A 740 -20.89 -26.39 23.52
CA GLU A 740 -22.21 -25.76 23.70
C GLU A 740 -22.27 -24.39 23.02
N PHE A 741 -21.23 -23.56 23.22
CA PHE A 741 -21.12 -22.27 22.53
C PHE A 741 -21.15 -22.45 21.02
N ALA A 742 -20.46 -23.45 20.47
CA ALA A 742 -20.39 -23.65 19.03
C ALA A 742 -21.75 -24.05 18.40
N GLU A 743 -22.60 -24.81 19.11
CA GLU A 743 -23.99 -25.06 18.67
C GLU A 743 -24.87 -23.80 18.86
N TYR A 744 -24.74 -23.11 20.00
CA TYR A 744 -25.51 -21.91 20.31
C TYR A 744 -25.21 -20.73 19.36
N ALA A 745 -23.95 -20.50 19.01
CA ALA A 745 -23.54 -19.49 18.04
C ALA A 745 -24.10 -19.79 16.64
N GLY A 746 -24.08 -21.07 16.23
CA GLY A 746 -24.72 -21.52 14.99
C GLY A 746 -26.22 -21.23 14.98
N LEU A 747 -26.91 -21.48 16.10
CA LEU A 747 -28.33 -21.17 16.29
C LEU A 747 -28.61 -19.66 16.22
N ILE A 748 -27.81 -18.81 16.88
CA ILE A 748 -27.96 -17.34 16.82
C ILE A 748 -27.89 -16.83 15.39
N LEU A 749 -26.92 -17.31 14.58
CA LEU A 749 -26.79 -16.84 13.19
C LEU A 749 -27.97 -17.26 12.29
N VAL A 750 -28.64 -18.38 12.58
CA VAL A 750 -29.88 -18.75 11.92
C VAL A 750 -31.04 -17.88 12.41
N ALA A 751 -31.12 -17.61 13.71
CA ALA A 751 -32.15 -16.74 14.29
C ALA A 751 -32.07 -15.29 13.78
N ILE A 752 -30.85 -14.74 13.61
CA ILE A 752 -30.63 -13.43 12.95
C ILE A 752 -31.21 -13.46 11.54
N LYS A 753 -30.86 -14.46 10.72
CA LYS A 753 -31.32 -14.57 9.34
C LYS A 753 -32.84 -14.67 9.23
N ILE A 754 -33.46 -15.55 10.00
CA ILE A 754 -34.92 -15.71 10.00
C ILE A 754 -35.59 -14.44 10.53
N GLY A 755 -35.04 -13.82 11.58
CA GLY A 755 -35.56 -12.58 12.17
C GLY A 755 -35.55 -11.42 11.17
N ASP A 756 -34.48 -11.28 10.38
CA ASP A 756 -34.38 -10.27 9.33
C ASP A 756 -35.34 -10.54 8.16
N GLU A 757 -35.43 -11.79 7.69
CA GLU A 757 -36.40 -12.17 6.66
C GLU A 757 -37.84 -11.93 7.13
N MET A 758 -38.15 -12.27 8.39
CA MET A 758 -39.45 -11.99 9.02
C MET A 758 -39.74 -10.49 9.08
N LEU A 759 -38.82 -9.70 9.62
CA LEU A 759 -39.01 -8.26 9.82
C LEU A 759 -39.36 -7.53 8.52
N VAL A 760 -38.72 -7.90 7.41
CA VAL A 760 -38.99 -7.32 6.08
C VAL A 760 -40.32 -7.82 5.52
N ASN A 761 -40.66 -9.09 5.67
CA ASN A 761 -41.87 -9.65 5.05
C ASN A 761 -43.16 -9.38 5.84
N TYR A 762 -43.08 -8.98 7.12
CA TYR A 762 -44.25 -8.61 7.91
C TYR A 762 -45.01 -7.40 7.34
N GLU A 763 -44.37 -6.47 6.61
CA GLU A 763 -45.08 -5.33 5.98
C GLU A 763 -46.19 -5.76 5.00
N ASN A 764 -46.07 -6.95 4.42
CA ASN A 764 -47.09 -7.53 3.52
C ASN A 764 -48.35 -8.03 4.26
N TYR A 765 -48.29 -8.15 5.58
CA TYR A 765 -49.32 -8.80 6.41
C TYR A 765 -49.81 -7.91 7.55
N CYS A 766 -48.94 -7.08 8.10
CA CYS A 766 -49.16 -6.27 9.28
C CYS A 766 -48.78 -4.82 9.01
N PRO A 767 -49.59 -3.84 9.46
CA PRO A 767 -49.20 -2.45 9.38
C PRO A 767 -47.94 -2.23 10.22
N ASN A 768 -46.92 -1.63 9.62
CA ASN A 768 -45.76 -1.12 10.35
C ASN A 768 -46.23 0.06 11.21
N ILE A 769 -46.09 -0.09 12.53
CA ILE A 769 -46.45 0.91 13.54
C ILE A 769 -45.23 1.62 14.15
N GLY A 770 -44.03 1.29 13.67
CA GLY A 770 -42.77 1.95 13.99
C GLY A 770 -42.42 3.01 12.94
N THR A 771 -41.13 3.13 12.60
CA THR A 771 -40.68 3.95 11.46
C THR A 771 -40.24 3.06 10.29
N PRO A 772 -40.03 3.59 9.08
CA PRO A 772 -39.46 2.83 7.96
C PRO A 772 -38.05 2.26 8.28
N GLU A 773 -37.25 2.98 9.08
CA GLU A 773 -35.89 2.59 9.48
C GLU A 773 -35.86 1.62 10.68
N VAL A 774 -36.91 1.65 11.49
CA VAL A 774 -37.12 0.79 12.66
C VAL A 774 -38.55 0.24 12.62
N PRO A 775 -38.82 -0.73 11.74
CA PRO A 775 -40.14 -1.32 11.60
C PRO A 775 -40.56 -2.07 12.87
N GLN A 776 -41.83 -1.93 13.23
CA GLN A 776 -42.44 -2.56 14.39
C GLN A 776 -43.85 -3.05 14.06
N TYR A 777 -44.25 -4.19 14.61
CA TYR A 777 -45.55 -4.81 14.31
C TYR A 777 -46.35 -5.16 15.56
N GLY A 778 -47.67 -4.95 15.52
CA GLY A 778 -48.56 -5.31 16.62
C GLY A 778 -48.57 -6.81 16.90
N VAL A 779 -48.41 -7.20 18.18
CA VAL A 779 -48.24 -8.59 18.64
C VAL A 779 -49.33 -9.53 18.09
N LEU A 780 -50.59 -9.10 18.04
CA LEU A 780 -51.69 -9.91 17.51
C LEU A 780 -51.51 -10.28 16.04
N CYS A 781 -51.17 -9.30 15.19
CA CYS A 781 -50.98 -9.54 13.76
C CYS A 781 -49.73 -10.39 13.48
N TYR A 782 -48.67 -10.14 14.24
CA TYR A 782 -47.46 -10.96 14.25
C TYR A 782 -47.79 -12.44 14.54
N ARG A 783 -48.50 -12.73 15.65
CA ARG A 783 -48.86 -14.09 16.05
C ARG A 783 -49.69 -14.82 15.01
N ASP A 784 -50.68 -14.14 14.41
CA ASP A 784 -51.56 -14.74 13.40
C ASP A 784 -50.83 -15.12 12.10
N ASN A 785 -49.67 -14.51 11.80
CA ASN A 785 -48.91 -14.76 10.58
C ASN A 785 -47.59 -15.53 10.79
N PHE A 786 -47.11 -15.68 12.03
CA PHE A 786 -45.78 -16.21 12.35
C PHE A 786 -45.44 -17.55 11.70
N PHE A 787 -46.23 -18.60 11.97
CA PHE A 787 -45.94 -19.94 11.44
C PHE A 787 -46.19 -20.06 9.94
N LYS A 788 -47.11 -19.26 9.38
CA LYS A 788 -47.35 -19.19 7.93
C LYS A 788 -46.11 -18.65 7.21
N LEU A 789 -45.62 -17.48 7.64
CA LEU A 789 -44.39 -16.87 7.14
C LEU A 789 -43.21 -17.84 7.23
N LEU A 790 -42.97 -18.38 8.44
CA LEU A 790 -41.84 -19.26 8.71
C LEU A 790 -41.87 -20.56 7.88
N LEU A 791 -42.97 -21.31 7.96
CA LEU A 791 -43.00 -22.70 7.50
C LEU A 791 -43.39 -22.82 6.03
N ASP A 792 -44.30 -21.95 5.55
CA ASP A 792 -44.87 -22.02 4.21
C ASP A 792 -44.28 -20.96 3.27
N ASP A 793 -44.34 -19.66 3.60
CA ASP A 793 -43.89 -18.59 2.68
C ASP A 793 -42.37 -18.64 2.46
N PHE A 794 -41.57 -18.78 3.52
CA PHE A 794 -40.12 -19.04 3.42
C PHE A 794 -39.79 -20.51 3.14
N GLY A 795 -40.77 -21.41 3.23
CA GLY A 795 -40.62 -22.84 2.99
C GLY A 795 -39.74 -23.57 4.03
N TYR A 796 -39.58 -23.05 5.26
CA TYR A 796 -38.71 -23.67 6.27
C TYR A 796 -39.30 -24.90 6.98
N LYS A 797 -40.51 -25.35 6.62
CA LYS A 797 -41.06 -26.66 7.03
C LYS A 797 -40.14 -27.86 6.77
N LYS A 798 -39.21 -27.77 5.81
CA LYS A 798 -38.18 -28.80 5.54
C LYS A 798 -37.00 -28.78 6.53
N TYR A 799 -36.73 -27.64 7.17
CA TYR A 799 -35.72 -27.50 8.22
C TYR A 799 -36.28 -27.78 9.60
N PHE A 800 -37.59 -27.55 9.80
CA PHE A 800 -38.31 -27.82 11.04
C PHE A 800 -39.45 -28.84 10.84
N PRO A 801 -39.19 -30.08 10.36
CA PRO A 801 -40.24 -31.05 10.02
C PRO A 801 -41.11 -31.44 11.21
N LYS A 802 -40.51 -31.59 12.40
CA LYS A 802 -41.20 -31.98 13.64
C LYS A 802 -42.06 -30.86 14.22
N LEU A 803 -41.58 -29.61 14.19
CA LEU A 803 -42.38 -28.41 14.47
C LEU A 803 -43.56 -28.29 13.50
N ASN A 804 -43.33 -28.40 12.20
CA ASN A 804 -44.39 -28.34 11.19
C ASN A 804 -45.44 -29.45 11.40
N SER A 805 -45.03 -30.65 11.82
CA SER A 805 -45.95 -31.71 12.23
C SER A 805 -46.75 -31.33 13.47
N TYR A 806 -46.12 -30.70 14.47
CA TYR A 806 -46.82 -30.20 15.67
C TYR A 806 -47.86 -29.12 15.31
N ILE A 807 -47.46 -28.07 14.59
CA ILE A 807 -48.34 -26.94 14.22
C ILE A 807 -49.55 -27.39 13.39
N LYS A 808 -49.39 -28.40 12.51
CA LYS A 808 -50.51 -28.96 11.72
C LYS A 808 -51.52 -29.78 12.52
N ASN A 809 -51.09 -30.34 13.66
CA ASN A 809 -51.93 -31.20 14.50
C ASN A 809 -52.45 -30.49 15.78
N ALA A 810 -51.86 -29.35 16.15
CA ALA A 810 -52.30 -28.51 17.25
C ALA A 810 -53.54 -27.68 16.88
N SER A 811 -54.41 -27.40 17.85
CA SER A 811 -55.48 -26.41 17.67
C SER A 811 -54.90 -24.99 17.57
N ARG A 812 -55.69 -24.01 17.11
CA ARG A 812 -55.26 -22.59 17.09
C ARG A 812 -54.84 -22.14 18.48
N ASP A 813 -55.66 -22.41 19.49
CA ASP A 813 -55.37 -22.03 20.87
C ASP A 813 -54.10 -22.70 21.42
N GLU A 814 -53.84 -23.95 21.03
CA GLU A 814 -52.64 -24.70 21.45
C GLU A 814 -51.35 -24.11 20.85
N TRP A 815 -51.30 -23.85 19.55
CA TRP A 815 -50.09 -23.25 18.95
C TRP A 815 -49.94 -21.77 19.30
N TYR A 816 -51.04 -21.04 19.49
CA TYR A 816 -51.01 -19.65 19.93
C TYR A 816 -50.51 -19.54 21.37
N THR A 817 -50.94 -20.44 22.26
CA THR A 817 -50.39 -20.56 23.63
C THR A 817 -48.90 -20.89 23.59
N PHE A 818 -48.48 -21.84 22.76
CA PHE A 818 -47.05 -22.17 22.56
C PHE A 818 -46.24 -20.93 22.15
N LEU A 819 -46.68 -20.19 21.13
CA LEU A 819 -45.98 -18.99 20.67
C LEU A 819 -45.94 -17.91 21.76
N SER A 820 -47.05 -17.68 22.47
CA SER A 820 -47.10 -16.73 23.58
C SER A 820 -46.20 -17.12 24.75
N SER A 821 -46.01 -18.42 25.04
CA SER A 821 -45.03 -18.87 26.06
C SER A 821 -43.58 -18.67 25.60
N VAL A 822 -43.29 -18.90 24.33
CA VAL A 822 -41.96 -18.61 23.74
C VAL A 822 -41.68 -17.10 23.76
N GLU A 823 -42.68 -16.26 23.48
CA GLU A 823 -42.58 -14.80 23.61
C GLU A 823 -42.30 -14.35 25.05
N GLY A 824 -43.05 -14.83 26.05
CA GLY A 824 -42.84 -14.44 27.44
C GLY A 824 -41.46 -14.84 27.99
N PHE A 825 -40.87 -15.92 27.46
CA PHE A 825 -39.47 -16.28 27.70
C PHE A 825 -38.48 -15.34 26.98
N ALA A 826 -38.72 -15.06 25.71
CA ALA A 826 -37.74 -14.46 24.81
C ALA A 826 -37.69 -12.93 24.87
N ARG A 827 -38.78 -12.27 25.23
CA ARG A 827 -38.89 -10.80 25.24
C ARG A 827 -38.40 -10.23 26.57
N ASP A 828 -37.69 -9.10 26.53
CA ASP A 828 -37.28 -8.40 27.76
C ASP A 828 -38.53 -7.95 28.56
N VAL A 829 -39.51 -7.38 27.86
CA VAL A 829 -40.76 -6.85 28.40
C VAL A 829 -41.93 -7.73 27.94
N GLU A 830 -42.64 -8.31 28.90
CA GLU A 830 -43.80 -9.16 28.67
C GLU A 830 -45.10 -8.34 28.62
N ASP A 831 -45.16 -7.40 27.68
CA ASP A 831 -46.35 -6.59 27.45
C ASP A 831 -46.88 -6.84 26.02
N PRO A 832 -48.14 -7.29 25.84
CA PRO A 832 -48.76 -7.42 24.51
C PRO A 832 -48.98 -6.07 23.81
N MET A 833 -48.86 -4.93 24.50
CA MET A 833 -48.91 -3.57 23.94
C MET A 833 -47.55 -3.11 23.39
N VAL A 834 -46.44 -3.66 23.89
CA VAL A 834 -45.12 -3.41 23.30
C VAL A 834 -45.05 -4.15 21.96
N PRO A 835 -44.72 -3.50 20.84
CA PRO A 835 -44.74 -4.14 19.53
C PRO A 835 -43.51 -5.02 19.30
N MET A 836 -43.59 -5.88 18.28
CA MET A 836 -42.50 -6.76 17.86
C MET A 836 -41.52 -5.99 16.97
N ASP A 837 -40.29 -5.84 17.43
CA ASP A 837 -39.15 -5.31 16.67
C ASP A 837 -38.18 -6.43 16.21
N LYS A 838 -37.10 -6.04 15.52
CA LYS A 838 -36.05 -6.98 15.04
C LYS A 838 -35.52 -7.89 16.15
N ARG A 839 -35.25 -7.34 17.33
CA ARG A 839 -34.62 -8.07 18.43
C ARG A 839 -35.61 -9.04 19.08
N ASN A 840 -36.86 -8.63 19.24
CA ASN A 840 -37.96 -9.47 19.72
C ASN A 840 -38.18 -10.66 18.78
N LEU A 841 -38.22 -10.44 17.45
CA LEU A 841 -38.36 -11.50 16.45
C LEU A 841 -37.21 -12.52 16.52
N LEU A 842 -35.96 -12.04 16.56
CA LEU A 842 -34.77 -12.87 16.66
C LEU A 842 -34.80 -13.74 17.92
N LEU A 843 -35.10 -13.16 19.08
CA LEU A 843 -35.11 -13.88 20.35
C LEU A 843 -36.21 -14.96 20.38
N VAL A 844 -37.41 -14.67 19.86
CA VAL A 844 -38.50 -15.66 19.76
C VAL A 844 -38.12 -16.82 18.84
N VAL A 845 -37.50 -16.54 17.68
CA VAL A 845 -37.01 -17.59 16.78
C VAL A 845 -35.91 -18.42 17.44
N GLY A 846 -34.95 -17.79 18.11
CA GLY A 846 -33.88 -18.49 18.84
C GLY A 846 -34.42 -19.38 19.95
N ALA A 847 -35.39 -18.89 20.73
CA ALA A 847 -36.07 -19.66 21.77
C ALA A 847 -36.83 -20.88 21.21
N MET A 848 -37.58 -20.70 20.11
CA MET A 848 -38.23 -21.79 19.39
C MET A 848 -37.22 -22.85 18.91
N MET A 849 -36.07 -22.43 18.37
CA MET A 849 -35.02 -23.34 17.91
C MET A 849 -34.35 -24.13 19.06
N ASN A 850 -34.21 -23.52 20.24
CA ASN A 850 -33.75 -24.20 21.46
C ASN A 850 -34.73 -25.28 21.93
N ILE A 851 -36.04 -25.06 21.77
CA ILE A 851 -37.06 -26.09 22.00
C ILE A 851 -36.90 -27.23 20.98
N GLU A 852 -36.76 -26.95 19.68
CA GLU A 852 -36.54 -28.01 18.68
C GLU A 852 -35.27 -28.82 18.96
N SER A 853 -34.18 -28.18 19.39
CA SER A 853 -32.96 -28.87 19.81
C SER A 853 -33.20 -29.83 20.99
N THR A 854 -33.97 -29.40 22.00
CA THR A 854 -34.38 -30.25 23.13
C THR A 854 -35.18 -31.46 22.65
N TYR A 855 -36.12 -31.29 21.71
CA TYR A 855 -36.86 -32.42 21.13
C TYR A 855 -35.92 -33.38 20.39
N ILE A 856 -35.01 -32.90 19.54
CA ILE A 856 -34.07 -33.77 18.81
C ILE A 856 -33.13 -34.54 19.74
N ARG A 857 -32.82 -33.98 20.92
CA ARG A 857 -31.98 -34.62 21.92
C ARG A 857 -32.71 -35.71 22.71
N TYR A 858 -33.97 -35.51 23.06
CA TYR A 858 -34.69 -36.36 24.02
C TYR A 858 -35.89 -37.14 23.45
N ASP A 859 -36.51 -36.74 22.33
CA ASP A 859 -37.59 -37.49 21.62
C ASP A 859 -36.98 -38.70 20.87
N SER A 860 -36.47 -39.65 21.67
CA SER A 860 -35.78 -40.86 21.23
C SER A 860 -36.70 -41.84 20.49
N ASN A 861 -37.98 -41.85 20.87
CA ASN A 861 -39.02 -42.65 20.25
C ASN A 861 -39.65 -41.99 19.00
N LEU A 862 -39.25 -40.73 18.69
CA LEU A 862 -39.70 -39.92 17.56
C LEU A 862 -41.21 -39.61 17.56
N SER A 863 -41.90 -39.73 18.70
CA SER A 863 -43.34 -39.51 18.87
C SER A 863 -43.78 -38.05 18.76
N ASN A 864 -42.84 -37.11 18.73
CA ASN A 864 -43.07 -35.66 18.78
C ASN A 864 -43.60 -35.17 20.15
N LEU A 865 -43.47 -36.01 21.19
CA LEU A 865 -43.74 -35.77 22.61
C LEU A 865 -42.50 -36.23 23.39
N LEU A 866 -42.25 -35.66 24.57
CA LEU A 866 -41.30 -36.28 25.51
C LEU A 866 -42.08 -37.17 26.49
N ASP A 867 -41.78 -38.46 26.52
CA ASP A 867 -42.36 -39.41 27.47
C ASP A 867 -41.72 -39.30 28.87
N ASN A 868 -42.17 -40.11 29.83
CA ASN A 868 -41.65 -40.04 31.19
C ASN A 868 -40.15 -40.35 31.31
N ASN A 869 -39.63 -41.31 30.53
CA ASN A 869 -38.21 -41.66 30.52
C ASN A 869 -37.38 -40.56 29.87
N GLU A 870 -37.88 -39.99 28.79
CA GLU A 870 -37.24 -38.88 28.07
C GLU A 870 -37.19 -37.62 28.94
N LEU A 871 -38.24 -37.37 29.74
CA LEU A 871 -38.27 -36.36 30.79
C LEU A 871 -37.34 -36.65 31.98
N LEU A 872 -37.08 -37.93 32.30
CA LEU A 872 -36.10 -38.32 33.32
C LEU A 872 -34.67 -38.10 32.85
N GLU A 873 -34.38 -38.32 31.57
CA GLU A 873 -33.08 -38.04 30.98
C GLU A 873 -32.84 -36.52 30.85
N SER A 874 -33.82 -35.75 30.39
CA SER A 874 -33.70 -34.30 30.32
C SER A 874 -33.57 -33.65 31.70
N PHE A 875 -34.26 -34.17 32.72
CA PHE A 875 -34.13 -33.68 34.10
C PHE A 875 -32.67 -33.59 34.58
N LYS A 876 -31.78 -34.49 34.14
CA LYS A 876 -30.36 -34.48 34.55
C LYS A 876 -29.63 -33.18 34.17
N VAL A 877 -29.98 -32.60 33.01
CA VAL A 877 -29.42 -31.33 32.52
C VAL A 877 -30.16 -30.15 33.16
N TYR A 878 -31.49 -30.22 33.26
CA TYR A 878 -32.28 -29.15 33.88
C TYR A 878 -32.13 -29.06 35.41
N GLU A 879 -31.55 -30.06 36.09
CA GLU A 879 -31.55 -30.16 37.56
C GLU A 879 -30.98 -28.92 38.24
N ASN A 880 -29.81 -28.44 37.80
CA ASN A 880 -29.14 -27.30 38.43
C ASN A 880 -29.84 -25.97 38.14
N ALA A 881 -30.36 -25.79 36.92
CA ALA A 881 -31.21 -24.65 36.58
C ALA A 881 -32.51 -24.63 37.40
N ILE A 882 -33.14 -25.78 37.64
CA ILE A 882 -34.34 -25.87 38.49
C ILE A 882 -34.02 -25.58 39.96
N LYS A 883 -32.86 -26.02 40.49
CA LYS A 883 -32.40 -25.64 41.85
C LYS A 883 -32.24 -24.12 41.98
N LEU A 884 -31.58 -23.50 41.00
CA LEU A 884 -31.34 -22.06 40.94
C LEU A 884 -32.65 -21.27 40.87
N VAL A 885 -33.52 -21.62 39.92
CA VAL A 885 -34.78 -20.92 39.62
C VAL A 885 -35.82 -21.09 40.72
N ALA A 886 -35.92 -22.27 41.34
CA ALA A 886 -36.78 -22.49 42.49
C ALA A 886 -36.15 -22.06 43.82
N LYS A 887 -34.96 -21.44 43.79
CA LYS A 887 -34.19 -20.91 44.95
C LYS A 887 -34.06 -21.91 46.09
N LEU A 888 -33.82 -23.18 45.75
CA LEU A 888 -33.82 -24.28 46.70
C LEU A 888 -32.60 -24.24 47.61
N LYS A 889 -32.80 -24.48 48.90
CA LYS A 889 -31.71 -24.74 49.83
C LYS A 889 -31.19 -26.18 49.68
N PRO A 890 -29.97 -26.51 50.13
CA PRO A 890 -29.42 -27.87 50.04
C PRO A 890 -30.34 -28.96 50.62
N GLU A 891 -31.03 -28.67 51.72
CA GLU A 891 -32.01 -29.57 52.36
C GLU A 891 -33.32 -29.77 51.55
N GLU A 892 -33.58 -28.90 50.57
CA GLU A 892 -34.74 -28.91 49.68
C GLU A 892 -34.43 -29.56 48.31
N PHE A 893 -33.16 -29.80 47.96
CA PHE A 893 -32.75 -30.40 46.67
C PHE A 893 -33.42 -31.75 46.36
N LYS A 894 -33.84 -32.51 47.37
CA LYS A 894 -34.64 -33.74 47.23
C LYS A 894 -35.99 -33.53 46.50
N TYR A 895 -36.50 -32.29 46.46
CA TYR A 895 -37.74 -31.94 45.78
C TYR A 895 -37.55 -31.48 44.33
N THR A 896 -36.33 -31.19 43.88
CA THR A 896 -36.02 -30.64 42.53
C THR A 896 -36.71 -31.42 41.41
N LYS A 897 -36.66 -32.75 41.45
CA LYS A 897 -37.33 -33.63 40.48
C LYS A 897 -38.86 -33.47 40.50
N SER A 898 -39.46 -33.33 41.67
CA SER A 898 -40.91 -33.10 41.80
C SER A 898 -41.31 -31.71 41.33
N ILE A 899 -40.47 -30.70 41.51
CA ILE A 899 -40.66 -29.36 40.97
C ILE A 899 -40.61 -29.39 39.44
N TYR A 900 -39.61 -30.04 38.85
CA TYR A 900 -39.50 -30.21 37.39
C TYR A 900 -40.74 -30.89 36.80
N PHE A 901 -41.14 -32.06 37.29
CA PHE A 901 -42.33 -32.75 36.80
C PHE A 901 -43.63 -31.97 37.05
N TYR A 902 -43.71 -31.17 38.11
CA TYR A 902 -44.83 -30.25 38.32
C TYR A 902 -44.84 -29.15 37.25
N MET A 903 -43.71 -28.49 37.00
CA MET A 903 -43.59 -27.44 35.98
C MET A 903 -43.92 -27.96 34.57
N VAL A 904 -43.47 -29.18 34.21
CA VAL A 904 -43.84 -29.84 32.95
C VAL A 904 -45.36 -29.99 32.84
N LYS A 905 -46.01 -30.55 33.86
CA LYS A 905 -47.45 -30.89 33.83
C LYS A 905 -48.37 -29.69 33.95
N GLU A 906 -48.05 -28.79 34.88
CA GLU A 906 -48.92 -27.74 35.38
C GLU A 906 -48.57 -26.35 34.83
N MET A 907 -47.45 -26.25 34.09
CA MET A 907 -46.96 -25.02 33.43
C MET A 907 -46.88 -23.82 34.37
N LYS A 908 -46.40 -24.06 35.60
CA LYS A 908 -46.18 -23.05 36.65
C LYS A 908 -45.23 -23.57 37.71
N ILE A 909 -44.57 -22.67 38.43
CA ILE A 909 -43.78 -23.00 39.63
C ILE A 909 -44.76 -23.43 40.74
N PRO A 910 -44.53 -24.57 41.44
CA PRO A 910 -45.42 -25.00 42.52
C PRO A 910 -45.23 -24.17 43.80
N GLY A 911 -46.33 -23.68 44.36
CA GLY A 911 -46.33 -23.24 45.76
C GLY A 911 -46.09 -24.40 46.74
N LYS A 912 -45.58 -24.13 47.94
CA LYS A 912 -45.18 -25.17 48.93
C LYS A 912 -46.24 -26.26 49.18
N LEU A 913 -47.51 -25.88 49.29
CA LEU A 913 -48.62 -26.83 49.49
C LEU A 913 -48.92 -27.67 48.23
N GLN A 914 -48.79 -27.09 47.04
CA GLN A 914 -48.94 -27.79 45.76
C GLN A 914 -47.80 -28.79 45.56
N LEU A 915 -46.56 -28.39 45.85
CA LEU A 915 -45.38 -29.26 45.81
C LEU A 915 -45.52 -30.44 46.78
N ALA A 916 -45.89 -30.20 48.04
CA ALA A 916 -46.12 -31.27 49.00
C ALA A 916 -47.24 -32.23 48.54
N THR A 917 -48.35 -31.68 48.01
CA THR A 917 -49.47 -32.48 47.48
C THR A 917 -49.05 -33.31 46.26
N PHE A 918 -48.18 -32.78 45.40
CA PHE A 918 -47.67 -33.48 44.22
C PHE A 918 -46.63 -34.55 44.57
N HIS A 919 -45.73 -34.25 45.50
CA HIS A 919 -44.65 -35.15 45.95
C HIS A 919 -45.18 -36.35 46.76
N TYR A 920 -46.08 -36.12 47.71
CA TYR A 920 -46.56 -37.17 48.63
C TYR A 920 -47.80 -37.95 48.14
N ARG A 921 -48.38 -37.61 46.98
CA ARG A 921 -49.46 -38.38 46.35
C ARG A 921 -48.96 -39.07 45.08
N PRO A 922 -48.33 -40.27 45.17
CA PRO A 922 -47.80 -40.96 43.99
C PRO A 922 -48.86 -41.27 42.90
N TRP A 923 -50.13 -41.38 43.30
CA TRP A 923 -51.29 -41.52 42.40
C TRP A 923 -51.51 -40.32 41.45
N ASN A 924 -50.90 -39.15 41.71
CA ASN A 924 -50.93 -37.99 40.81
C ASN A 924 -50.13 -38.20 39.50
N GLY A 925 -49.42 -39.33 39.40
CA GLY A 925 -49.05 -39.93 38.11
C GLY A 925 -47.82 -39.33 37.45
N MET A 926 -46.72 -39.11 38.19
CA MET A 926 -45.45 -38.67 37.59
C MET A 926 -45.04 -39.55 36.39
N SER A 927 -45.22 -40.87 36.50
CA SER A 927 -44.95 -41.87 35.44
C SER A 927 -45.86 -41.78 34.21
N LYS A 928 -46.89 -40.92 34.22
CA LYS A 928 -47.80 -40.66 33.09
C LYS A 928 -47.65 -39.25 32.52
N ILE A 929 -46.73 -38.44 33.04
CA ILE A 929 -46.48 -37.09 32.53
C ILE A 929 -45.72 -37.21 31.20
N THR A 930 -46.24 -36.53 30.19
CA THR A 930 -45.57 -36.29 28.90
C THR A 930 -45.51 -34.79 28.65
N ALA A 931 -44.60 -34.35 27.79
CA ALA A 931 -44.47 -32.94 27.39
C ALA A 931 -44.74 -32.77 25.89
N LYS A 932 -45.53 -31.74 25.57
CA LYS A 932 -45.60 -31.09 24.25
C LYS A 932 -44.66 -29.88 24.24
N ARG A 933 -44.45 -29.28 23.05
CA ARG A 933 -43.61 -28.08 22.88
C ARG A 933 -44.05 -26.91 23.77
N LEU A 934 -45.36 -26.73 23.95
CA LEU A 934 -45.93 -25.76 24.89
C LEU A 934 -45.47 -25.98 26.34
N ASN A 935 -45.32 -27.23 26.80
CA ASN A 935 -44.87 -27.51 28.17
C ASN A 935 -43.39 -27.11 28.35
N ILE A 936 -42.55 -27.37 27.35
CA ILE A 936 -41.13 -26.96 27.38
C ILE A 936 -40.99 -25.43 27.25
N GLY A 937 -41.80 -24.79 26.39
CA GLY A 937 -41.89 -23.33 26.31
C GLY A 937 -42.33 -22.66 27.62
N ALA A 938 -43.25 -23.29 28.35
CA ALA A 938 -43.64 -22.84 29.69
C ALA A 938 -42.53 -23.04 30.73
N ILE A 939 -41.77 -24.14 30.70
CA ILE A 939 -40.61 -24.32 31.59
C ILE A 939 -39.58 -23.22 31.34
N LEU A 940 -39.20 -23.01 30.07
CA LEU A 940 -38.34 -21.91 29.61
C LEU A 940 -38.75 -20.58 30.23
N TYR A 941 -40.01 -20.18 30.04
CA TYR A 941 -40.59 -18.96 30.59
C TYR A 941 -40.27 -18.75 32.08
N TYR A 942 -40.51 -19.76 32.92
CA TYR A 942 -40.23 -19.66 34.37
C TYR A 942 -38.73 -19.70 34.70
N LEU A 943 -37.90 -20.40 33.90
CA LEU A 943 -36.45 -20.38 34.09
C LEU A 943 -35.85 -18.97 33.95
N VAL A 944 -36.55 -18.05 33.25
CA VAL A 944 -36.10 -16.67 33.03
C VAL A 944 -36.83 -15.65 33.88
N ASN A 945 -38.16 -15.73 33.99
CA ASN A 945 -38.95 -14.69 34.65
C ASN A 945 -39.03 -14.84 36.18
N ALA A 946 -38.70 -16.00 36.76
CA ALA A 946 -38.63 -16.16 38.23
C ALA A 946 -37.55 -15.28 38.92
N GLY A 947 -36.64 -14.69 38.14
CA GLY A 947 -35.69 -13.69 38.63
C GLY A 947 -36.25 -12.26 38.70
N LYS A 948 -37.35 -11.94 38.01
CA LYS A 948 -37.91 -10.57 37.92
C LYS A 948 -38.84 -10.22 39.10
N GLU A 949 -39.54 -11.20 39.67
CA GLU A 949 -40.54 -11.00 40.74
C GLU A 949 -39.98 -10.42 42.06
N GLU A 950 -38.66 -10.29 42.22
CA GLU A 950 -38.03 -9.71 43.42
C GLU A 950 -37.71 -8.21 43.29
N GLU A 951 -37.48 -7.67 42.09
CA GLU A 951 -37.17 -6.22 41.93
C GLU A 951 -38.41 -5.36 42.21
N GLU A 952 -39.58 -5.78 41.73
CA GLU A 952 -40.86 -5.09 41.99
C GLU A 952 -41.26 -5.15 43.48
N ASN A 953 -40.91 -6.22 44.18
CA ASN A 953 -41.20 -6.40 45.61
C ASN A 953 -40.11 -5.85 46.56
N GLY A 954 -38.94 -5.44 46.03
CA GLY A 954 -37.77 -5.00 46.82
C GLY A 954 -37.62 -3.48 46.99
N SER A 955 -38.43 -2.68 46.30
CA SER A 955 -38.22 -1.22 46.11
C SER A 955 -38.54 -0.31 47.32
N SER A 956 -38.33 -0.79 48.56
CA SER A 956 -38.57 -0.01 49.80
C SER A 956 -37.42 -0.06 50.81
N SER A 957 -36.19 0.30 50.39
CA SER A 957 -35.10 0.70 51.30
C SER A 957 -34.10 1.62 50.58
N PRO A 958 -33.59 2.70 51.19
CA PRO A 958 -32.84 3.72 50.47
C PRO A 958 -31.39 3.28 50.14
N HIS A 959 -30.98 3.48 48.89
CA HIS A 959 -29.58 3.34 48.47
C HIS A 959 -28.65 4.20 49.33
N LYS A 960 -27.70 3.57 50.02
CA LYS A 960 -26.48 4.24 50.47
C LYS A 960 -25.54 4.37 49.28
N SER A 961 -25.28 5.61 48.87
CA SER A 961 -24.19 5.94 47.95
C SER A 961 -22.84 5.53 48.55
N VAL A 962 -22.15 4.58 47.94
CA VAL A 962 -20.73 4.30 48.24
C VAL A 962 -19.88 5.13 47.29
N SER A 963 -19.08 6.03 47.85
CA SER A 963 -18.14 6.87 47.10
C SER A 963 -16.97 6.04 46.56
N SER A 964 -16.63 6.25 45.29
CA SER A 964 -15.42 5.70 44.67
C SER A 964 -14.17 6.43 45.16
N ASP A 965 -13.33 5.75 45.94
CA ASP A 965 -11.96 6.16 46.26
C ASP A 965 -10.98 5.33 45.39
N PRO A 966 -10.35 5.93 44.35
CA PRO A 966 -9.44 5.22 43.45
C PRO A 966 -8.02 5.17 44.02
N SER A 967 -7.86 4.50 45.17
CA SER A 967 -6.55 4.38 45.84
C SER A 967 -6.21 2.95 46.31
N ARG A 968 -6.67 1.91 45.61
CA ARG A 968 -6.15 0.53 45.76
C ARG A 968 -6.39 -0.38 44.55
N ARG A 969 -5.27 -0.74 43.90
CA ARG A 969 -5.04 -1.68 42.78
C ARG A 969 -4.91 -1.03 41.40
#